data_AF-A0A357XTJ8-F1
#
_entry.id   AF-A0A357XTJ8-F1
#
_cell.length_a   1.000
_cell.length_b   1.000
_cell.length_c   1.000
_cell.angle_alpha   90.00
_cell.angle_beta   90.00
_cell.angle_gamma   90.00
#
_symmetry.space_group_name_H-M   'P 1'
#
loop_
_entity.id
_entity.type
_entity.pdbx_description
1 polymer ?
#
loop_
_entity_poly.entity_id
_entity_poly.type
_entity_poly.pdbx_seq_one_letter_code
_entity_poly.pdbx_strand_id
1 'polypeptide(L)'
;MDTQQPVLTPRQEASVFHAAALRVASIVTKVRSRKVAELIPEIARMPVLGAFVSLKKNGHLRACMGALGDSMPLAEAVEAAAVRSAKDDPRFPPIVTAELAGIDMEVWILWGMKQILAHGKARADEIEIGRHGLQIIQGANRGLLLPGVATEFDMDVPEFLEAVCRKAGLPGSAWYDERSMLLTFEGRSIAGAFADVRIEEPEILKRLEVASRFQWNASAALGPTLAEVEQLRQICGRNLLALFEGGRPGDFHPGQFDGTVSGISVIVEIAGRPLLVCSKITLRPEVSLQSSLSDMLRLMAEQIEHAGATRLELTDARLDLAVFWDPRMHGNVVAHDLSGVETATRSMMISSPEGWIAQYRPQCTPEELLKDSVDYLKITEPATAEVLSMETVCTASKVLVTNMSKRDDFPPRRPCAVAGSFYPNEPAKLEAALDDMFASGRKKYALPPKDEEKAAAAHPGETGKDGPVAAVPIAAMPIAGSPLAGSPIAGSFLPGPIEASAVLVPHAGWVYSGELAAATLRRVRIPSRVIIFSPKHRPGGLDWAVAPYRTWELPGDALQGDPDFAAKMLVATDLFQFDPVPHAEEHAIEVQLPLLRRLRPDVRVIGVTLATASWPLIADSALQLAAFLMSQPEWPLLIISSDLHHYGTEEMTRVVDRMAIDEMLRRDPENLLAVVRENRISMCGVTAAALVLETLCLCDRLNESVLVGHTTSAERTGDTDRVVGYAGMIFN
;
A
#
# COMPACT_ATOMS: atom_id res chain seq x y z
N MET A 1 26.28 21.78 14.21
CA MET A 1 26.30 23.04 14.97
C MET A 1 25.54 22.78 16.26
N ASP A 2 26.21 22.82 17.40
CA ASP A 2 25.65 22.42 18.69
C ASP A 2 24.81 23.59 19.25
N THR A 3 23.48 23.52 19.11
CA THR A 3 22.60 24.48 19.78
C THR A 3 22.52 24.10 21.25
N GLN A 4 22.88 25.05 22.12
CA GLN A 4 22.79 24.86 23.56
C GLN A 4 21.32 24.87 24.01
N GLN A 5 21.07 24.36 25.22
CA GLN A 5 19.76 24.38 25.84
C GLN A 5 19.16 25.80 25.81
N PRO A 6 17.95 25.98 25.26
CA PRO A 6 17.28 27.26 25.29
C PRO A 6 16.89 27.62 26.72
N VAL A 7 17.37 28.76 27.20
CA VAL A 7 17.07 29.27 28.54
C VAL A 7 15.80 30.13 28.45
N LEU A 8 14.68 29.58 28.88
CA LEU A 8 13.39 30.26 28.94
C LEU A 8 12.99 30.49 30.40
N THR A 9 12.49 31.69 30.70
CA THR A 9 11.83 31.95 31.98
C THR A 9 10.45 31.28 32.01
N PRO A 10 9.87 30.97 33.20
CA PRO A 10 8.51 30.41 33.28
C PRO A 10 7.44 31.23 32.53
N ARG A 11 7.60 32.55 32.50
CA ARG A 11 6.72 33.44 31.72
C ARG A 11 6.85 33.21 30.22
N GLN A 12 8.08 33.07 29.73
CA GLN A 12 8.36 32.79 28.32
C GLN A 12 7.86 31.40 27.92
N GLU A 13 8.03 30.39 28.77
CA GLU A 13 7.46 29.04 28.57
C GLU A 13 5.94 29.11 28.44
N ALA A 14 5.26 29.80 29.35
CA ALA A 14 3.82 30.01 29.28
C ALA A 14 3.41 30.74 27.99
N SER A 15 4.19 31.72 27.52
CA SER A 15 3.92 32.41 26.25
C SER A 15 4.12 31.52 25.02
N VAL A 16 5.12 30.62 25.02
CA VAL A 16 5.30 29.62 23.94
C VAL A 16 4.11 28.66 23.90
N PHE A 17 3.71 28.13 25.05
CA PHE A 17 2.55 27.24 25.15
C PHE A 17 1.28 27.93 24.66
N HIS A 18 1.03 29.14 25.15
CA HIS A 18 -0.13 29.94 24.75
C HIS A 18 -0.13 30.22 23.23
N ALA A 19 1.01 30.59 22.66
CA ALA A 19 1.14 30.85 21.22
C ALA A 19 0.88 29.58 20.38
N ALA A 20 1.38 28.43 20.80
CA ALA A 20 1.11 27.15 20.15
C ALA A 20 -0.37 26.78 20.22
N ALA A 21 -0.99 26.92 21.41
CA ALA A 21 -2.40 26.60 21.62
C ALA A 21 -3.32 27.50 20.79
N LEU A 22 -3.06 28.81 20.80
CA LEU A 22 -3.80 29.75 19.98
C LEU A 22 -3.67 29.40 18.49
N ARG A 23 -2.49 28.94 18.07
CA ARG A 23 -2.29 28.53 16.69
C ARG A 23 -3.07 27.27 16.34
N VAL A 24 -3.06 26.24 17.18
CA VAL A 24 -3.91 25.06 17.03
C VAL A 24 -5.39 25.46 16.95
N ALA A 25 -5.89 26.27 17.90
CA ALA A 25 -7.27 26.77 17.88
C ALA A 25 -7.61 27.49 16.56
N SER A 26 -6.72 28.34 16.07
CA SER A 26 -6.93 29.09 14.82
C SER A 26 -7.13 28.17 13.61
N ILE A 27 -6.34 27.09 13.51
CA ILE A 27 -6.41 26.12 12.41
C ILE A 27 -7.68 25.29 12.52
N VAL A 28 -7.97 24.76 13.71
CA VAL A 28 -9.16 23.94 13.97
C VAL A 28 -10.45 24.74 13.74
N THR A 29 -10.50 25.96 14.23
CA THR A 29 -11.68 26.84 14.05
C THR A 29 -11.74 27.50 12.67
N LYS A 30 -10.69 27.37 11.84
CA LYS A 30 -10.54 28.05 10.54
C LYS A 30 -10.66 29.58 10.65
N VAL A 31 -10.21 30.15 11.77
CA VAL A 31 -10.19 31.60 12.02
C VAL A 31 -8.75 32.09 11.94
N ARG A 32 -8.51 33.22 11.29
CA ARG A 32 -7.17 33.79 11.20
C ARG A 32 -6.76 34.36 12.57
N SER A 33 -5.57 34.00 13.03
CA SER A 33 -4.95 34.56 14.24
C SER A 33 -3.60 35.21 13.91
N ARG A 34 -3.03 35.88 14.91
CA ARG A 34 -1.62 36.31 14.89
C ARG A 34 -0.70 35.09 14.77
N LYS A 35 0.42 35.23 14.06
CA LYS A 35 1.44 34.18 13.99
C LYS A 35 2.18 34.05 15.32
N VAL A 36 2.78 32.88 15.57
CA VAL A 36 3.58 32.65 16.78
C VAL A 36 4.67 33.71 16.96
N ALA A 37 5.36 34.13 15.90
CA ALA A 37 6.41 35.15 15.97
C ALA A 37 5.93 36.52 16.51
N GLU A 38 4.65 36.85 16.33
CA GLU A 38 4.04 38.10 16.84
C GLU A 38 3.64 37.97 18.30
N LEU A 39 3.40 36.76 18.79
CA LEU A 39 2.96 36.46 20.16
C LEU A 39 4.13 36.32 21.12
N ILE A 40 5.30 35.90 20.63
CA ILE A 40 6.53 35.73 21.43
C ILE A 40 7.72 36.51 20.84
N PRO A 41 7.60 37.82 20.56
CA PRO A 41 8.61 38.58 19.80
C PRO A 41 10.00 38.58 20.46
N GLU A 42 10.07 38.54 21.79
CA GLU A 42 11.32 38.54 22.56
C GLU A 42 12.20 37.31 22.31
N ILE A 43 11.57 36.16 22.04
CA ILE A 43 12.24 34.85 21.90
C ILE A 43 12.01 34.23 20.52
N ALA A 44 11.29 34.91 19.62
CA ALA A 44 10.89 34.37 18.31
C ALA A 44 12.08 33.88 17.48
N ARG A 45 13.21 34.58 17.57
CA ARG A 45 14.46 34.28 16.85
C ARG A 45 15.46 33.42 17.64
N MET A 46 15.08 32.95 18.83
CA MET A 46 15.93 32.06 19.62
C MET A 46 16.24 30.79 18.80
N PRO A 47 17.51 30.40 18.62
CA PRO A 47 17.86 29.24 17.81
C PRO A 47 17.53 27.94 18.55
N VAL A 48 16.86 27.01 17.85
CA VAL A 48 16.54 25.65 18.32
C VAL A 48 16.76 24.66 17.17
N LEU A 49 16.88 23.36 17.44
CA LEU A 49 16.95 22.35 16.37
C LEU A 49 15.59 21.94 15.83
N GLY A 50 14.53 22.37 16.52
CA GLY A 50 13.16 22.14 16.13
C GLY A 50 12.22 22.10 17.32
N ALA A 51 10.96 21.83 17.03
CA ALA A 51 9.90 21.68 18.01
C ALA A 51 8.89 20.65 17.55
N PHE A 52 8.20 20.04 18.51
CA PHE A 52 7.04 19.19 18.28
C PHE A 52 5.87 19.71 19.13
N VAL A 53 4.66 19.57 18.61
CA VAL A 53 3.44 19.77 19.38
C VAL A 53 2.77 18.41 19.49
N SER A 54 2.56 17.93 20.69
CA SER A 54 1.83 16.69 20.97
C SER A 54 0.48 17.06 21.57
N LEU A 55 -0.59 16.53 20.98
CA LEU A 55 -1.97 16.64 21.46
C LEU A 55 -2.36 15.27 22.00
N LYS A 56 -2.84 15.20 23.23
CA LYS A 56 -3.30 14.00 23.90
C LYS A 56 -4.75 14.17 24.32
N LYS A 57 -5.55 13.11 24.29
CA LYS A 57 -6.93 13.08 24.78
C LYS A 57 -7.05 11.91 25.75
N ASN A 58 -7.46 12.18 26.99
CA ASN A 58 -7.53 11.17 28.05
C ASN A 58 -6.22 10.39 28.24
N GLY A 59 -5.07 11.06 28.13
CA GLY A 59 -3.75 10.44 28.21
C GLY A 59 -3.27 9.70 26.95
N HIS A 60 -4.11 9.54 25.92
CA HIS A 60 -3.74 8.89 24.66
C HIS A 60 -3.32 9.89 23.59
N LEU A 61 -2.35 9.53 22.75
CA LEU A 61 -1.88 10.39 21.67
C LEU A 61 -2.97 10.62 20.62
N ARG A 62 -3.28 11.89 20.33
CA ARG A 62 -4.28 12.32 19.32
C ARG A 62 -3.65 12.98 18.10
N ALA A 63 -2.48 13.60 18.26
CA ALA A 63 -1.60 14.03 17.19
C ALA A 63 -0.21 14.35 17.76
N CYS A 64 0.86 14.19 17.00
CA CYS A 64 2.17 14.74 17.32
C CYS A 64 2.98 14.98 16.06
N MET A 65 3.20 16.25 15.72
CA MET A 65 3.97 16.66 14.55
C MET A 65 5.00 17.72 14.90
N GLY A 66 6.08 17.72 14.14
CA GLY A 66 7.21 18.62 14.35
C GLY A 66 8.35 18.36 13.40
N ALA A 67 9.49 18.95 13.71
CA ALA A 67 10.73 18.79 12.98
C ALA A 67 11.92 18.72 13.94
N LEU A 68 12.97 18.01 13.50
CA LEU A 68 14.30 18.02 14.10
C LEU A 68 15.33 18.07 12.97
N GLY A 69 16.26 19.01 13.02
CA GLY A 69 17.33 19.14 12.05
C GLY A 69 18.19 20.38 12.29
N ASP A 70 18.38 21.17 11.24
CA ASP A 70 19.19 22.38 11.29
C ASP A 70 18.62 23.44 12.24
N SER A 71 19.51 24.29 12.75
CA SER A 71 19.14 25.39 13.64
C SER A 71 18.14 26.32 12.96
N MET A 72 16.99 26.54 13.60
CA MET A 72 15.92 27.40 13.11
C MET A 72 15.34 28.29 14.22
N PRO A 73 14.60 29.37 13.89
CA PRO A 73 13.92 30.20 14.87
C PRO A 73 12.84 29.44 15.65
N LEU A 74 12.80 29.60 16.97
CA LEU A 74 11.80 28.99 17.86
C LEU A 74 10.36 29.24 17.39
N ALA A 75 10.04 30.47 16.98
CA ALA A 75 8.68 30.79 16.53
C ALA A 75 8.28 30.03 15.25
N GLU A 76 9.23 29.81 14.34
CA GLU A 76 8.98 29.06 13.11
C GLU A 76 8.77 27.57 13.41
N ALA A 77 9.61 27.01 14.27
CA ALA A 77 9.50 25.61 14.70
C ALA A 77 8.16 25.33 15.37
N VAL A 78 7.73 26.18 16.31
CA VAL A 78 6.47 26.03 17.04
C VAL A 78 5.26 26.26 16.13
N GLU A 79 5.30 27.28 15.26
CA GLU A 79 4.24 27.55 14.28
C GLU A 79 4.01 26.34 13.37
N ALA A 80 5.08 25.81 12.77
CA ALA A 80 4.99 24.67 11.87
C ALA A 80 4.48 23.41 12.59
N ALA A 81 4.98 23.14 13.80
CA ALA A 81 4.56 22.01 14.62
C ALA A 81 3.08 22.10 15.02
N ALA A 82 2.61 23.28 15.44
CA ALA A 82 1.21 23.50 15.82
C ALA A 82 0.25 23.34 14.64
N VAL A 83 0.58 23.93 13.48
CA VAL A 83 -0.25 23.80 12.26
C VAL A 83 -0.34 22.34 11.82
N ARG A 84 0.79 21.63 11.75
CA ARG A 84 0.81 20.23 11.31
C ARG A 84 0.10 19.31 12.30
N SER A 85 0.26 19.53 13.60
CA SER A 85 -0.40 18.69 14.62
C SER A 85 -1.92 18.87 14.62
N ALA A 86 -2.41 20.04 14.20
CA ALA A 86 -3.85 20.29 14.12
C ALA A 86 -4.54 19.57 12.94
N LYS A 87 -3.82 19.30 11.83
CA LYS A 87 -4.47 18.82 10.59
C LYS A 87 -3.67 17.85 9.70
N ASP A 88 -2.36 17.73 9.87
CA ASP A 88 -1.47 17.04 8.92
C ASP A 88 -0.80 15.77 9.52
N ASP A 89 -1.14 15.33 10.75
CA ASP A 89 -0.56 14.09 11.32
C ASP A 89 -1.11 12.85 10.62
N PRO A 90 -0.34 12.12 9.78
CA PRO A 90 -0.84 11.04 8.91
C PRO A 90 -1.48 9.87 9.66
N ARG A 91 -1.30 9.77 10.98
CA ARG A 91 -1.89 8.70 11.79
C ARG A 91 -3.33 8.98 12.21
N PHE A 92 -3.72 10.24 12.38
CA PHE A 92 -5.04 10.60 12.92
C PHE A 92 -5.82 11.62 12.05
N PRO A 93 -7.16 11.57 11.99
CA PRO A 93 -7.96 12.61 11.35
C PRO A 93 -7.65 14.02 11.91
N PRO A 94 -7.92 15.11 11.16
CA PRO A 94 -7.75 16.47 11.67
C PRO A 94 -8.51 16.69 12.99
N ILE A 95 -7.97 17.55 13.85
CA ILE A 95 -8.61 17.89 15.14
C ILE A 95 -9.88 18.69 14.86
N VAL A 96 -10.99 18.33 15.49
CA VAL A 96 -12.24 19.10 15.41
C VAL A 96 -12.44 20.01 16.62
N THR A 97 -13.19 21.10 16.45
CA THR A 97 -13.38 22.15 17.47
C THR A 97 -13.85 21.62 18.82
N ALA A 98 -14.73 20.61 18.81
CA ALA A 98 -15.28 20.02 20.04
C ALA A 98 -14.25 19.21 20.84
N GLU A 99 -13.19 18.71 20.21
CA GLU A 99 -12.15 17.94 20.90
C GLU A 99 -11.26 18.82 21.77
N LEU A 100 -11.10 20.11 21.42
CA LEU A 100 -10.14 21.01 22.06
C LEU A 100 -10.33 21.13 23.57
N ALA A 101 -11.56 21.07 24.08
CA ALA A 101 -11.82 21.20 25.51
C ALA A 101 -11.26 20.02 26.35
N GLY A 102 -11.09 18.84 25.73
CA GLY A 102 -10.58 17.63 26.38
C GLY A 102 -9.17 17.24 25.94
N ILE A 103 -8.45 18.15 25.27
CA ILE A 103 -7.08 17.91 24.80
C ILE A 103 -6.08 18.46 25.83
N ASP A 104 -5.11 17.63 26.19
CA ASP A 104 -3.86 18.04 26.80
C ASP A 104 -2.83 18.31 25.70
N MET A 105 -2.08 19.38 25.82
CA MET A 105 -1.05 19.75 24.85
C MET A 105 0.33 19.74 25.50
N GLU A 106 1.32 19.31 24.73
CA GLU A 106 2.74 19.42 25.08
C GLU A 106 3.49 20.10 23.93
N VAL A 107 4.25 21.15 24.23
CA VAL A 107 5.16 21.79 23.27
C VAL A 107 6.58 21.39 23.61
N TRP A 108 7.18 20.55 22.76
CA TRP A 108 8.55 20.09 22.87
C TRP A 108 9.49 21.04 22.14
N ILE A 109 10.54 21.50 22.81
CA ILE A 109 11.62 22.31 22.23
C ILE A 109 12.90 21.48 22.27
N LEU A 110 13.62 21.37 21.15
CA LEU A 110 14.72 20.43 20.97
C LEU A 110 16.09 21.10 20.76
N TRP A 111 17.14 20.51 21.33
CA TRP A 111 18.54 21.01 21.25
C TRP A 111 19.57 19.88 21.40
N GLY A 112 20.87 20.21 21.29
CA GLY A 112 21.95 19.33 21.73
C GLY A 112 22.10 18.00 20.96
N MET A 113 21.82 18.00 19.66
CA MET A 113 21.91 16.78 18.84
C MET A 113 23.35 16.32 18.67
N LYS A 114 23.63 15.07 19.06
CA LYS A 114 24.95 14.45 19.06
C LYS A 114 24.88 13.05 18.49
N GLN A 115 25.85 12.70 17.65
CA GLN A 115 25.99 11.33 17.17
C GLN A 115 26.65 10.48 18.25
N ILE A 116 26.10 9.29 18.50
CA ILE A 116 26.73 8.25 19.32
C ILE A 116 27.83 7.61 18.47
N LEU A 117 29.07 7.68 18.98
CA LEU A 117 30.24 7.11 18.30
C LEU A 117 30.61 5.73 18.83
N ALA A 118 30.06 5.31 19.98
CA ALA A 118 30.21 3.94 20.44
C ALA A 118 29.65 2.90 19.44
N HIS A 119 30.10 1.67 19.61
CA HIS A 119 29.89 0.56 18.70
C HIS A 119 29.16 -0.60 19.39
N GLY A 120 28.33 -1.32 18.64
CA GLY A 120 27.56 -2.45 19.16
C GLY A 120 26.81 -2.15 20.47
N LYS A 121 26.97 -3.02 21.48
CA LYS A 121 26.25 -2.89 22.76
C LYS A 121 26.63 -1.64 23.56
N ALA A 122 27.85 -1.12 23.39
CA ALA A 122 28.34 0.03 24.14
C ALA A 122 27.59 1.33 23.80
N ARG A 123 26.82 1.35 22.70
CA ARG A 123 25.91 2.46 22.36
C ARG A 123 24.86 2.72 23.43
N ALA A 124 24.44 1.69 24.16
CA ALA A 124 23.47 1.83 25.25
C ALA A 124 24.02 2.65 26.42
N ASP A 125 25.33 2.61 26.66
CA ASP A 125 25.97 3.31 27.78
C ASP A 125 25.98 4.85 27.59
N GLU A 126 25.74 5.34 26.36
CA GLU A 126 25.65 6.76 26.03
C GLU A 126 24.21 7.34 26.14
N ILE A 127 23.24 6.53 26.55
CA ILE A 127 21.81 6.90 26.56
C ILE A 127 21.31 7.04 28.00
N GLU A 128 20.68 8.18 28.28
CA GLU A 128 20.08 8.49 29.58
C GLU A 128 18.56 8.65 29.41
N ILE A 129 17.79 7.72 29.98
CA ILE A 129 16.31 7.73 29.92
C ILE A 129 15.76 9.00 30.59
N GLY A 130 14.74 9.60 29.97
CA GLY A 130 14.11 10.83 30.44
C GLY A 130 14.88 12.11 30.09
N ARG A 131 16.13 11.99 29.64
CA ARG A 131 16.94 13.12 29.15
C ARG A 131 17.11 13.09 27.63
N HIS A 132 17.50 11.95 27.08
CA HIS A 132 17.81 11.81 25.66
C HIS A 132 16.57 11.36 24.86
N GLY A 133 16.30 12.05 23.77
CA GLY A 133 15.56 11.54 22.62
C GLY A 133 16.52 10.84 21.68
N LEU A 134 15.99 9.91 20.88
CA LEU A 134 16.79 9.10 19.96
C LEU A 134 16.37 9.34 18.53
N GLN A 135 17.35 9.39 17.63
CA GLN A 135 17.15 9.32 16.20
C GLN A 135 18.09 8.29 15.61
N ILE A 136 17.54 7.35 14.85
CA ILE A 136 18.32 6.37 14.09
C ILE A 136 18.11 6.60 12.60
N ILE A 137 19.20 6.55 11.85
CA ILE A 137 19.22 6.70 10.39
C ILE A 137 20.05 5.56 9.81
N GLN A 138 19.47 4.78 8.90
CA GLN A 138 20.17 3.73 8.17
C GLN A 138 19.66 3.71 6.72
N GLY A 139 20.46 4.23 5.78
CA GLY A 139 20.00 4.45 4.40
C GLY A 139 18.88 5.50 4.34
N ALA A 140 17.77 5.17 3.68
CA ALA A 140 16.57 6.02 3.61
C ALA A 140 15.69 5.95 4.88
N ASN A 141 15.88 4.94 5.72
CA ASN A 141 15.08 4.72 6.93
C ASN A 141 15.50 5.67 8.05
N ARG A 142 14.53 6.39 8.61
CA ARG A 142 14.74 7.37 9.69
C ARG A 142 13.64 7.26 10.74
N GLY A 143 14.03 6.99 11.98
CA GLY A 143 13.14 6.97 13.14
C GLY A 143 13.53 8.04 14.15
N LEU A 144 12.56 8.58 14.87
CA LEU A 144 12.80 9.53 15.96
C LEU A 144 11.81 9.31 17.11
N LEU A 145 12.31 9.19 18.33
CA LEU A 145 11.50 9.20 19.55
C LEU A 145 11.92 10.36 20.46
N LEU A 146 10.93 11.08 20.99
CA LEU A 146 11.14 12.21 21.90
C LEU A 146 11.61 11.71 23.28
N PRO A 147 12.33 12.54 24.06
CA PRO A 147 12.87 12.15 25.37
C PRO A 147 11.82 11.59 26.34
N GLY A 148 10.60 12.11 26.30
CA GLY A 148 9.53 11.70 27.22
C GLY A 148 8.92 10.32 26.93
N VAL A 149 9.17 9.75 25.75
CA VAL A 149 8.54 8.48 25.35
C VAL A 149 8.98 7.34 26.28
N ALA A 150 10.28 7.19 26.52
CA ALA A 150 10.76 6.10 27.35
C ALA A 150 10.21 6.18 28.79
N THR A 151 10.12 7.38 29.36
CA THR A 151 9.54 7.58 30.70
C THR A 151 8.03 7.34 30.74
N GLU A 152 7.31 7.70 29.67
CA GLU A 152 5.85 7.55 29.60
C GLU A 152 5.43 6.07 29.51
N PHE A 153 6.26 5.24 28.88
CA PHE A 153 6.01 3.81 28.68
C PHE A 153 6.86 2.90 29.58
N ASP A 154 7.53 3.45 30.59
CA ASP A 154 8.40 2.73 31.54
C ASP A 154 9.45 1.83 30.84
N MET A 155 10.02 2.33 29.74
CA MET A 155 10.99 1.61 28.92
C MET A 155 12.40 1.71 29.49
N ASP A 156 13.14 0.61 29.44
CA ASP A 156 14.59 0.62 29.64
C ASP A 156 15.35 1.08 28.37
N VAL A 157 16.68 1.24 28.48
CA VAL A 157 17.52 1.71 27.35
C VAL A 157 17.46 0.76 26.14
N PRO A 158 17.63 -0.56 26.29
CA PRO A 158 17.42 -1.51 25.19
C PRO A 158 16.04 -1.38 24.53
N GLU A 159 14.96 -1.34 25.31
CA GLU A 159 13.60 -1.23 24.79
C GLU A 159 13.40 0.08 23.99
N PHE A 160 13.98 1.18 24.48
CA PHE A 160 13.90 2.47 23.80
C PHE A 160 14.69 2.50 22.48
N LEU A 161 15.87 1.89 22.46
CA LEU A 161 16.68 1.68 21.26
C LEU A 161 15.95 0.82 20.21
N GLU A 162 15.34 -0.29 20.65
CA GLU A 162 14.56 -1.14 19.75
C GLU A 162 13.31 -0.42 19.24
N ALA A 163 12.65 0.37 20.10
CA ALA A 163 11.47 1.14 19.72
C ALA A 163 11.80 2.20 18.65
N VAL A 164 12.93 2.89 18.75
CA VAL A 164 13.33 3.86 17.71
C VAL A 164 13.72 3.17 16.41
N CYS A 165 14.30 1.95 16.46
CA CYS A 165 14.53 1.11 15.29
C CYS A 165 13.22 0.72 14.61
N ARG A 166 12.25 0.18 15.38
CA ARG A 166 10.92 -0.16 14.86
C ARG A 166 10.23 1.05 14.23
N LYS A 167 10.34 2.22 14.86
CA LYS A 167 9.79 3.48 14.32
C LYS A 167 10.47 3.93 13.02
N ALA A 168 11.74 3.56 12.81
CA ALA A 168 12.45 3.80 11.56
C ALA A 168 12.10 2.77 10.47
N GLY A 169 11.27 1.76 10.76
CA GLY A 169 11.07 0.61 9.87
C GLY A 169 12.26 -0.36 9.84
N LEU A 170 13.10 -0.34 10.87
CA LEU A 170 14.28 -1.19 10.99
C LEU A 170 14.05 -2.35 11.98
N PRO A 171 14.76 -3.48 11.85
CA PRO A 171 14.78 -4.53 12.87
C PRO A 171 15.17 -3.96 14.24
N GLY A 172 14.60 -4.47 15.33
CA GLY A 172 14.92 -3.99 16.69
C GLY A 172 16.41 -4.03 17.03
N SER A 173 17.17 -4.95 16.41
CA SER A 173 18.62 -5.07 16.57
C SER A 173 19.44 -4.10 15.70
N ALA A 174 18.82 -3.25 14.87
CA ALA A 174 19.54 -2.39 13.93
C ALA A 174 20.45 -1.36 14.60
N TRP A 175 20.20 -1.02 15.87
CA TRP A 175 21.09 -0.13 16.62
C TRP A 175 22.47 -0.76 16.91
N TYR A 176 22.62 -2.08 16.81
CA TYR A 176 23.93 -2.75 16.87
C TYR A 176 24.73 -2.62 15.57
N ASP A 177 24.07 -2.33 14.45
CA ASP A 177 24.69 -2.28 13.13
C ASP A 177 25.54 -1.00 12.98
N GLU A 178 26.76 -1.18 12.48
CA GLU A 178 27.70 -0.08 12.25
C GLU A 178 27.27 0.84 11.10
N ARG A 179 26.39 0.36 10.22
CA ARG A 179 25.78 1.18 9.17
C ARG A 179 24.71 2.13 9.70
N SER A 180 24.20 1.88 10.91
CA SER A 180 23.21 2.72 11.56
C SER A 180 23.87 3.91 12.22
N MET A 181 23.50 5.11 11.78
CA MET A 181 23.84 6.35 12.46
C MET A 181 22.81 6.60 13.56
N LEU A 182 23.27 6.50 14.82
CA LEU A 182 22.46 6.77 15.99
C LEU A 182 22.82 8.14 16.56
N LEU A 183 21.81 8.97 16.79
CA LEU A 183 21.96 10.29 17.38
C LEU A 183 21.08 10.41 18.62
N THR A 184 21.63 11.05 19.64
CA THR A 184 20.88 11.57 20.77
C THR A 184 20.57 13.04 20.53
N PHE A 185 19.48 13.51 21.12
CA PHE A 185 19.20 14.94 21.26
C PHE A 185 18.49 15.13 22.60
N GLU A 186 18.49 16.35 23.09
CA GLU A 186 17.77 16.70 24.31
C GLU A 186 16.51 17.50 23.95
N GLY A 187 15.56 17.50 24.86
CA GLY A 187 14.34 18.27 24.70
C GLY A 187 13.60 18.44 26.00
N ARG A 188 12.80 19.51 26.07
CA ARG A 188 11.90 19.77 27.19
C ARG A 188 10.51 20.07 26.66
N SER A 189 9.53 19.47 27.30
CA SER A 189 8.12 19.76 27.06
C SER A 189 7.62 20.85 27.99
N ILE A 190 6.72 21.67 27.46
CA ILE A 190 5.85 22.58 28.20
C ILE A 190 4.44 21.99 28.06
N ALA A 191 3.91 21.43 29.14
CA ALA A 191 2.65 20.71 29.15
C ALA A 191 1.53 21.52 29.83
N GLY A 192 0.29 21.33 29.39
CA GLY A 192 -0.89 21.91 30.02
C GLY A 192 -2.19 21.47 29.34
N ALA A 193 -3.31 21.64 30.03
CA ALA A 193 -4.62 21.41 29.45
C ALA A 193 -4.97 22.55 28.49
N PHE A 194 -5.52 22.21 27.32
CA PHE A 194 -5.96 23.22 26.36
C PHE A 194 -7.10 24.08 26.92
N ALA A 195 -7.92 23.51 27.81
CA ALA A 195 -8.99 24.21 28.52
C ALA A 195 -8.49 25.41 29.37
N ASP A 196 -7.23 25.37 29.82
CA ASP A 196 -6.65 26.43 30.65
C ASP A 196 -6.11 27.62 29.81
N VAL A 197 -6.10 27.49 28.49
CA VAL A 197 -5.59 28.51 27.58
C VAL A 197 -6.58 29.65 27.46
N ARG A 198 -6.20 30.84 27.92
CA ARG A 198 -6.96 32.07 27.71
C ARG A 198 -6.85 32.53 26.25
N ILE A 199 -7.88 32.30 25.44
CA ILE A 199 -7.96 32.80 24.08
C ILE A 199 -8.55 34.20 24.10
N GLU A 200 -7.83 35.20 23.58
CA GLU A 200 -8.25 36.61 23.61
C GLU A 200 -9.00 37.03 22.34
N GLU A 201 -8.87 36.26 21.27
CA GLU A 201 -9.48 36.48 19.97
C GLU A 201 -11.01 36.20 20.01
N PRO A 202 -11.88 37.22 19.95
CA PRO A 202 -13.32 37.07 20.20
C PRO A 202 -14.03 36.11 19.23
N GLU A 203 -13.51 36.03 18.00
CA GLU A 203 -14.10 35.21 16.94
C GLU A 203 -13.77 33.72 17.09
N ILE A 204 -12.59 33.40 17.65
CA ILE A 204 -12.22 32.04 18.06
C ILE A 204 -13.07 31.64 19.27
N LEU A 205 -13.15 32.49 20.30
CA LEU A 205 -14.00 32.27 21.47
C LEU A 205 -15.44 31.99 21.09
N LYS A 206 -16.03 32.79 20.19
CA LYS A 206 -17.40 32.59 19.71
C LYS A 206 -17.59 31.20 19.08
N ARG A 207 -16.63 30.71 18.28
CA ARG A 207 -16.72 29.37 17.67
C ARG A 207 -16.56 28.25 18.69
N LEU A 208 -15.69 28.42 19.68
CA LEU A 208 -15.51 27.48 20.78
C LEU A 208 -16.74 27.45 21.69
N GLU A 209 -17.31 28.61 22.04
CA GLU A 209 -18.52 28.73 22.84
C GLU A 209 -19.72 28.08 22.13
N VAL A 210 -19.90 28.33 20.83
CA VAL A 210 -20.94 27.65 20.04
C VAL A 210 -20.71 26.15 20.05
N ALA A 211 -19.49 25.68 19.84
CA ALA A 211 -19.17 24.26 19.89
C ALA A 211 -19.38 23.63 21.29
N SER A 212 -19.23 24.41 22.37
CA SER A 212 -19.42 23.94 23.74
C SER A 212 -20.88 24.01 24.24
N ARG A 213 -21.66 25.01 23.80
CA ARG A 213 -23.06 25.22 24.18
C ARG A 213 -24.00 24.29 23.43
N PHE A 214 -23.64 23.96 22.21
CA PHE A 214 -24.25 22.87 21.48
C PHE A 214 -23.45 21.61 21.80
N GLN A 215 -23.80 20.92 22.90
CA GLN A 215 -23.70 19.46 22.83
C GLN A 215 -24.54 19.10 21.59
N TRP A 216 -23.87 18.71 20.50
CA TRP A 216 -24.49 18.28 19.25
C TRP A 216 -24.85 19.38 18.22
N ASN A 217 -24.53 19.09 16.93
CA ASN A 217 -24.97 19.76 15.68
C ASN A 217 -24.20 20.96 15.09
N ALA A 218 -22.87 20.95 15.05
CA ALA A 218 -22.13 21.68 13.99
C ALA A 218 -21.68 20.80 12.82
N SER A 219 -21.71 19.46 12.96
CA SER A 219 -21.33 18.49 11.91
C SER A 219 -22.49 18.14 10.96
N ALA A 220 -23.74 18.16 11.45
CA ALA A 220 -24.92 17.99 10.59
C ALA A 220 -25.01 19.06 9.47
N ALA A 221 -24.25 20.15 9.56
CA ALA A 221 -24.23 21.23 8.58
C ALA A 221 -23.28 21.00 7.37
N LEU A 222 -22.65 19.83 7.23
CA LEU A 222 -21.71 19.55 6.12
C LEU A 222 -21.96 18.25 5.33
N GLY A 223 -22.89 17.39 5.75
CA GLY A 223 -23.22 16.14 5.07
C GLY A 223 -24.57 16.16 4.35
N PRO A 224 -24.86 15.16 3.50
CA PRO A 224 -26.14 15.07 2.80
C PRO A 224 -27.28 14.69 3.74
N THR A 225 -28.48 15.19 3.44
CA THR A 225 -29.74 14.75 4.06
C THR A 225 -30.19 13.41 3.48
N LEU A 226 -31.06 12.68 4.19
CA LEU A 226 -31.68 11.46 3.65
C LEU A 226 -32.43 11.71 2.34
N ALA A 227 -33.08 12.86 2.19
CA ALA A 227 -33.77 13.22 0.95
C ALA A 227 -32.81 13.39 -0.23
N GLU A 228 -31.63 13.99 -0.02
CA GLU A 228 -30.59 14.13 -1.05
C GLU A 228 -29.97 12.76 -1.39
N VAL A 229 -29.71 11.91 -0.39
CA VAL A 229 -29.19 10.55 -0.65
C VAL A 229 -30.24 9.71 -1.41
N GLU A 230 -31.53 9.85 -1.13
CA GLU A 230 -32.59 9.17 -1.86
C GLU A 230 -32.70 9.65 -3.33
N GLN A 231 -32.51 10.94 -3.59
CA GLN A 231 -32.42 11.47 -4.96
C GLN A 231 -31.20 10.91 -5.71
N LEU A 232 -30.03 10.90 -5.06
CA LEU A 232 -28.83 10.29 -5.61
C LEU A 232 -29.01 8.80 -5.86
N ARG A 233 -29.69 8.06 -4.98
CA ARG A 233 -30.01 6.63 -5.14
C ARG A 233 -30.82 6.38 -6.43
N GLN A 234 -31.81 7.22 -6.71
CA GLN A 234 -32.61 7.13 -7.94
C GLN A 234 -31.78 7.45 -9.19
N ILE A 235 -30.90 8.45 -9.11
CA ILE A 235 -29.95 8.77 -10.19
C ILE A 235 -29.02 7.59 -10.44
N CYS A 236 -28.46 7.01 -9.38
CA CYS A 236 -27.57 5.86 -9.44
C CYS A 236 -28.25 4.66 -10.11
N GLY A 237 -29.51 4.36 -9.77
CA GLY A 237 -30.26 3.27 -10.41
C GLY A 237 -30.42 3.46 -11.93
N ARG A 238 -30.74 4.68 -12.38
CA ARG A 238 -30.82 5.00 -13.81
C ARG A 238 -29.47 4.92 -14.51
N ASN A 239 -28.42 5.44 -13.86
CA ASN A 239 -27.06 5.41 -14.39
C ASN A 239 -26.53 3.98 -14.50
N LEU A 240 -26.79 3.14 -13.50
CA LEU A 240 -26.38 1.74 -13.50
C LEU A 240 -27.02 0.98 -14.67
N LEU A 241 -28.32 1.15 -14.87
CA LEU A 241 -29.04 0.55 -16.00
C LEU A 241 -28.52 1.08 -17.35
N ALA A 242 -28.25 2.38 -17.44
CA ALA A 242 -27.69 2.97 -18.66
C ALA A 242 -26.28 2.45 -18.96
N LEU A 243 -25.41 2.32 -17.95
CA LEU A 243 -24.05 1.77 -18.09
C LEU A 243 -24.10 0.30 -18.53
N PHE A 244 -24.97 -0.50 -17.91
CA PHE A 244 -25.20 -1.91 -18.28
C PHE A 244 -25.65 -2.06 -19.74
N GLU A 245 -26.31 -1.05 -20.31
CA GLU A 245 -26.74 -1.03 -21.71
C GLU A 245 -25.70 -0.44 -22.67
N GLY A 246 -24.48 -0.19 -22.21
CA GLY A 246 -23.41 0.45 -22.98
C GLY A 246 -23.57 1.96 -23.18
N GLY A 247 -24.48 2.59 -22.42
CA GLY A 247 -24.68 4.03 -22.37
C GLY A 247 -23.58 4.78 -21.62
N ARG A 248 -23.63 6.12 -21.70
CA ARG A 248 -22.70 7.01 -21.00
C ARG A 248 -23.49 8.04 -20.18
N PRO A 249 -23.93 7.70 -18.95
CA PRO A 249 -24.58 8.67 -18.09
C PRO A 249 -23.61 9.77 -17.67
N GLY A 250 -24.15 10.91 -17.23
CA GLY A 250 -23.33 12.00 -16.69
C GLY A 250 -22.77 11.65 -15.31
N ASP A 251 -21.49 11.96 -15.11
CA ASP A 251 -20.77 11.73 -13.84
C ASP A 251 -21.12 12.78 -12.77
N PHE A 252 -21.76 13.88 -13.18
CA PHE A 252 -22.15 15.00 -12.32
C PHE A 252 -23.58 15.46 -12.64
N HIS A 253 -24.37 15.66 -11.60
CA HIS A 253 -25.77 16.08 -11.67
C HIS A 253 -25.95 17.42 -10.94
N PRO A 254 -26.09 18.53 -11.67
CA PRO A 254 -26.29 19.85 -11.07
C PRO A 254 -27.51 19.89 -10.14
N GLY A 255 -27.36 20.55 -8.99
CA GLY A 255 -28.43 20.67 -7.99
C GLY A 255 -28.62 19.44 -7.10
N GLN A 256 -27.75 18.45 -7.22
CA GLN A 256 -27.62 17.34 -6.27
C GLN A 256 -26.43 17.58 -5.35
N PHE A 257 -26.47 16.99 -4.15
CA PHE A 257 -25.38 17.14 -3.18
C PHE A 257 -24.07 16.58 -3.76
N ASP A 258 -22.99 17.35 -3.67
CA ASP A 258 -21.63 16.92 -4.01
C ASP A 258 -20.64 17.50 -3.00
N GLY A 259 -20.68 16.93 -1.80
CA GLY A 259 -19.75 17.22 -0.72
C GLY A 259 -18.58 16.26 -0.69
N THR A 260 -17.57 16.64 0.08
CA THR A 260 -16.45 15.75 0.39
C THR A 260 -16.86 14.85 1.56
N VAL A 261 -16.66 13.54 1.42
CA VAL A 261 -17.12 12.52 2.38
C VAL A 261 -16.00 11.57 2.73
N SER A 262 -16.10 10.92 3.89
CA SER A 262 -15.14 9.93 4.37
C SER A 262 -15.42 8.54 3.83
N GLY A 263 -16.66 8.27 3.40
CA GLY A 263 -16.93 7.02 2.72
C GLY A 263 -18.28 6.96 2.04
N ILE A 264 -18.41 6.01 1.13
CA ILE A 264 -19.62 5.76 0.36
C ILE A 264 -19.74 4.25 0.17
N SER A 265 -20.96 3.73 0.24
CA SER A 265 -21.28 2.36 -0.12
C SER A 265 -22.46 2.35 -1.08
N VAL A 266 -22.32 1.64 -2.19
CA VAL A 266 -23.38 1.29 -3.13
C VAL A 266 -23.70 -0.19 -2.93
N ILE A 267 -24.97 -0.48 -2.69
CA ILE A 267 -25.45 -1.84 -2.40
C ILE A 267 -26.50 -2.18 -3.44
N VAL A 268 -26.30 -3.26 -4.19
CA VAL A 268 -27.23 -3.71 -5.22
C VAL A 268 -27.65 -5.14 -4.92
N GLU A 269 -28.95 -5.33 -4.72
CA GLU A 269 -29.59 -6.62 -4.50
C GLU A 269 -30.39 -7.00 -5.75
N ILE A 270 -29.95 -8.07 -6.41
CA ILE A 270 -30.63 -8.67 -7.57
C ILE A 270 -31.16 -10.04 -7.14
N ALA A 271 -32.44 -10.30 -7.37
CA ALA A 271 -33.06 -11.56 -6.98
C ALA A 271 -32.30 -12.77 -7.55
N GLY A 272 -31.98 -13.75 -6.70
CA GLY A 272 -31.26 -14.95 -7.09
C GLY A 272 -29.74 -14.77 -7.28
N ARG A 273 -29.18 -13.59 -6.98
CA ARG A 273 -27.73 -13.31 -7.08
C ARG A 273 -27.14 -12.95 -5.71
N PRO A 274 -25.83 -13.15 -5.52
CA PRO A 274 -25.13 -12.64 -4.34
C PRO A 274 -25.31 -11.12 -4.20
N LEU A 275 -25.39 -10.63 -2.97
CA LEU A 275 -25.46 -9.20 -2.68
C LEU A 275 -24.18 -8.50 -3.18
N LEU A 276 -24.33 -7.50 -4.04
CA LEU A 276 -23.21 -6.72 -4.53
C LEU A 276 -23.04 -5.49 -3.65
N VAL A 277 -21.84 -5.35 -3.08
CA VAL A 277 -21.48 -4.20 -2.25
C VAL A 277 -20.20 -3.62 -2.80
N CYS A 278 -20.25 -2.36 -3.24
CA CYS A 278 -19.08 -1.60 -3.65
C CYS A 278 -18.94 -0.43 -2.67
N SER A 279 -17.81 -0.35 -1.99
CA SER A 279 -17.60 0.67 -0.97
C SER A 279 -16.23 1.29 -1.07
N LYS A 280 -16.15 2.58 -0.76
CA LYS A 280 -14.91 3.33 -0.63
C LYS A 280 -14.94 4.04 0.70
N ILE A 281 -14.02 3.72 1.61
CA ILE A 281 -13.88 4.40 2.90
C ILE A 281 -12.44 4.88 3.03
N THR A 282 -12.28 6.15 3.38
CA THR A 282 -11.00 6.81 3.62
C THR A 282 -11.06 7.62 4.90
N LEU A 283 -10.01 7.51 5.72
CA LEU A 283 -9.81 8.38 6.86
C LEU A 283 -8.99 9.63 6.50
N ARG A 284 -8.53 9.77 5.24
CA ARG A 284 -7.89 10.98 4.64
C ARG A 284 -7.38 10.77 3.18
N PRO A 285 -7.28 11.84 2.36
CA PRO A 285 -8.20 12.98 2.29
C PRO A 285 -9.56 12.55 1.71
N GLU A 286 -10.61 13.29 2.08
CA GLU A 286 -12.00 13.00 1.74
C GLU A 286 -12.23 12.95 0.21
N VAL A 287 -13.18 12.12 -0.23
CA VAL A 287 -13.49 11.92 -1.66
C VAL A 287 -14.71 12.72 -2.09
N SER A 288 -14.77 13.17 -3.36
CA SER A 288 -16.02 13.73 -3.93
C SER A 288 -17.08 12.64 -4.01
N LEU A 289 -18.28 12.95 -3.53
CA LEU A 289 -19.41 12.02 -3.51
C LEU A 289 -19.81 11.58 -4.92
N GLN A 290 -20.12 12.53 -5.82
CA GLN A 290 -20.67 12.17 -7.13
C GLN A 290 -19.64 11.50 -8.05
N SER A 291 -18.39 11.97 -8.04
CA SER A 291 -17.31 11.34 -8.81
C SER A 291 -17.11 9.89 -8.36
N SER A 292 -17.04 9.66 -7.05
CA SER A 292 -16.85 8.31 -6.51
C SER A 292 -18.04 7.41 -6.80
N LEU A 293 -19.28 7.94 -6.74
CA LEU A 293 -20.47 7.20 -7.16
C LEU A 293 -20.38 6.77 -8.62
N SER A 294 -19.96 7.67 -9.53
CA SER A 294 -19.81 7.29 -10.94
C SER A 294 -18.80 6.15 -11.14
N ASP A 295 -17.62 6.25 -10.52
CA ASP A 295 -16.58 5.22 -10.61
C ASP A 295 -17.09 3.87 -10.09
N MET A 296 -17.75 3.87 -8.92
CA MET A 296 -18.31 2.66 -8.33
C MET A 296 -19.42 2.06 -9.19
N LEU A 297 -20.28 2.88 -9.81
CA LEU A 297 -21.36 2.38 -10.69
C LEU A 297 -20.82 1.77 -11.98
N ARG A 298 -19.71 2.28 -12.53
CA ARG A 298 -19.04 1.68 -13.70
C ARG A 298 -18.53 0.29 -13.36
N LEU A 299 -17.81 0.17 -12.24
CA LEU A 299 -17.33 -1.12 -11.72
C LEU A 299 -18.50 -2.09 -11.48
N MET A 300 -19.59 -1.63 -10.87
CA MET A 300 -20.76 -2.48 -10.62
C MET A 300 -21.48 -2.89 -11.91
N ALA A 301 -21.63 -1.99 -12.88
CA ALA A 301 -22.25 -2.32 -14.16
C ALA A 301 -21.47 -3.43 -14.89
N GLU A 302 -20.15 -3.30 -14.93
CA GLU A 302 -19.25 -4.31 -15.50
C GLU A 302 -19.39 -5.65 -14.75
N GLN A 303 -19.40 -5.64 -13.41
CA GLN A 303 -19.59 -6.86 -12.61
C GLN A 303 -20.95 -7.55 -12.87
N ILE A 304 -22.03 -6.77 -12.97
CA ILE A 304 -23.38 -7.26 -13.22
C ILE A 304 -23.49 -7.85 -14.63
N GLU A 305 -22.86 -7.22 -15.62
CA GLU A 305 -22.77 -7.72 -16.99
C GLU A 305 -21.98 -9.04 -17.05
N HIS A 306 -20.80 -9.11 -16.42
CA HIS A 306 -19.98 -10.32 -16.36
C HIS A 306 -20.66 -11.48 -15.63
N ALA A 307 -21.49 -11.18 -14.63
CA ALA A 307 -22.29 -12.18 -13.94
C ALA A 307 -23.44 -12.73 -14.82
N GLY A 308 -23.66 -12.18 -16.02
CA GLY A 308 -24.73 -12.58 -16.92
C GLY A 308 -26.11 -12.17 -16.42
N ALA A 309 -26.22 -11.03 -15.72
CA ALA A 309 -27.52 -10.47 -15.38
C ALA A 309 -28.30 -10.09 -16.63
N THR A 310 -29.61 -10.24 -16.59
CA THR A 310 -30.47 -9.72 -17.65
C THR A 310 -30.89 -8.28 -17.37
N ARG A 311 -31.25 -7.54 -18.41
CA ARG A 311 -31.83 -6.20 -18.27
C ARG A 311 -33.05 -6.18 -17.33
N LEU A 312 -33.89 -7.23 -17.38
CA LEU A 312 -35.07 -7.33 -16.54
C LEU A 312 -34.68 -7.49 -15.06
N GLU A 313 -33.74 -8.40 -14.77
CA GLU A 313 -33.19 -8.60 -13.42
C GLU A 313 -32.60 -7.32 -12.83
N LEU A 314 -31.90 -6.53 -13.65
CA LEU A 314 -31.33 -5.25 -13.22
C LEU A 314 -32.40 -4.16 -13.04
N THR A 315 -33.46 -4.18 -13.84
CA THR A 315 -34.58 -3.23 -13.72
C THR A 315 -35.33 -3.44 -12.40
N ASP A 316 -35.45 -4.69 -11.96
CA ASP A 316 -36.10 -5.08 -10.69
C ASP A 316 -35.14 -5.05 -9.49
N ALA A 317 -33.87 -4.68 -9.69
CA ALA A 317 -32.86 -4.66 -8.64
C ALA A 317 -33.16 -3.58 -7.59
N ARG A 318 -32.90 -3.90 -6.31
CA ARG A 318 -32.90 -2.90 -5.24
C ARG A 318 -31.50 -2.29 -5.13
N LEU A 319 -31.41 -0.98 -5.28
CA LEU A 319 -30.19 -0.22 -5.05
C LEU A 319 -30.34 0.62 -3.77
N ASP A 320 -29.36 0.52 -2.88
CA ASP A 320 -29.22 1.29 -1.67
C ASP A 320 -27.89 2.04 -1.62
N LEU A 321 -27.86 3.17 -0.91
CA LEU A 321 -26.67 3.97 -0.67
C LEU A 321 -26.43 4.14 0.84
N ALA A 322 -25.16 4.19 1.23
CA ALA A 322 -24.72 4.72 2.51
C ALA A 322 -23.62 5.76 2.29
N VAL A 323 -23.69 6.86 3.03
CA VAL A 323 -22.68 7.94 2.99
C VAL A 323 -22.19 8.18 4.40
N PHE A 324 -20.86 8.22 4.56
CA PHE A 324 -20.16 8.35 5.84
C PHE A 324 -19.32 9.64 5.84
N TRP A 325 -19.39 10.45 6.89
CA TRP A 325 -18.56 11.65 7.04
C TRP A 325 -18.31 12.00 8.51
N ASP A 326 -17.50 13.02 8.78
CA ASP A 326 -17.16 13.48 10.14
C ASP A 326 -16.64 12.36 11.05
N PRO A 327 -15.49 11.72 10.72
CA PRO A 327 -14.92 10.66 11.54
C PRO A 327 -14.47 11.23 12.89
N ARG A 328 -14.85 10.55 13.97
CA ARG A 328 -14.50 10.90 15.35
C ARG A 328 -13.86 9.71 16.04
N MET A 329 -12.77 9.98 16.76
CA MET A 329 -12.02 8.96 17.49
C MET A 329 -12.49 8.89 18.96
N HIS A 330 -12.72 7.67 19.42
CA HIS A 330 -13.23 7.36 20.77
C HIS A 330 -12.22 6.66 21.66
N GLY A 331 -10.99 6.42 21.18
CA GLY A 331 -9.94 5.70 21.89
C GLY A 331 -9.65 4.35 21.22
N ASN A 332 -9.31 3.34 22.01
CA ASN A 332 -9.07 1.97 21.55
C ASN A 332 -10.06 0.98 22.19
N VAL A 333 -10.05 -0.28 21.75
CA VAL A 333 -11.02 -1.28 22.24
C VAL A 333 -10.95 -1.48 23.77
N VAL A 334 -9.80 -1.26 24.41
CA VAL A 334 -9.64 -1.39 25.87
C VAL A 334 -10.08 -0.14 26.63
N ALA A 335 -9.72 1.03 26.09
CA ALA A 335 -9.92 2.34 26.71
C ALA A 335 -10.65 3.26 25.73
N HIS A 336 -11.96 3.04 25.60
CA HIS A 336 -12.84 3.86 24.77
C HIS A 336 -13.82 4.66 25.61
N ASP A 337 -14.19 5.83 25.09
CA ASP A 337 -15.32 6.63 25.55
C ASP A 337 -16.35 6.74 24.42
N LEU A 338 -17.42 5.94 24.52
CA LEU A 338 -18.53 5.96 23.57
C LEU A 338 -19.65 6.93 23.99
N SER A 339 -19.42 7.78 25.00
CA SER A 339 -20.42 8.76 25.40
C SER A 339 -20.71 9.73 24.23
N GLY A 340 -22.00 9.88 23.93
CA GLY A 340 -22.42 10.66 22.76
C GLY A 340 -22.16 9.97 21.41
N VAL A 341 -22.08 8.64 21.35
CA VAL A 341 -22.25 7.92 20.08
C VAL A 341 -23.72 7.53 19.91
N GLU A 342 -24.41 8.19 18.98
CA GLU A 342 -25.79 7.86 18.62
C GLU A 342 -25.80 6.93 17.40
N THR A 343 -26.08 5.64 17.60
CA THR A 343 -26.10 4.65 16.50
C THR A 343 -27.20 4.91 15.46
N ALA A 344 -28.22 5.70 15.83
CA ALA A 344 -29.28 6.16 14.93
C ALA A 344 -28.78 7.09 13.81
N THR A 345 -27.66 7.77 14.03
CA THR A 345 -27.09 8.77 13.12
C THR A 345 -25.64 8.50 12.79
N ARG A 346 -24.97 7.60 13.51
CA ARG A 346 -23.55 7.30 13.34
C ARG A 346 -23.26 5.81 13.17
N SER A 347 -22.37 5.50 12.24
CA SER A 347 -21.74 4.18 12.13
C SER A 347 -20.57 4.04 13.10
N MET A 348 -20.31 2.83 13.55
CA MET A 348 -19.12 2.45 14.32
C MET A 348 -18.06 1.92 13.35
N MET A 349 -16.81 2.37 13.50
CA MET A 349 -15.67 1.83 12.77
C MET A 349 -14.59 1.35 13.73
N ILE A 350 -14.04 0.17 13.47
CA ILE A 350 -12.81 -0.30 14.12
C ILE A 350 -11.72 -0.41 13.07
N SER A 351 -10.54 0.09 13.41
CA SER A 351 -9.32 -0.05 12.62
C SER A 351 -8.27 -0.79 13.44
N SER A 352 -7.73 -1.88 12.91
CA SER A 352 -6.76 -2.75 13.59
C SER A 352 -5.75 -3.33 12.60
N PRO A 353 -4.61 -3.87 13.05
CA PRO A 353 -3.69 -4.60 12.18
C PRO A 353 -4.35 -5.80 11.47
N GLU A 354 -5.40 -6.38 12.05
CA GLU A 354 -6.18 -7.47 11.46
C GLU A 354 -7.06 -7.01 10.29
N GLY A 355 -7.39 -5.72 10.20
CA GLY A 355 -8.28 -5.13 9.21
C GLY A 355 -9.18 -4.06 9.83
N TRP A 356 -10.11 -3.52 9.02
CA TRP A 356 -11.10 -2.56 9.47
C TRP A 356 -12.52 -2.98 9.12
N ILE A 357 -13.46 -2.54 9.94
CA ILE A 357 -14.89 -2.75 9.74
C ILE A 357 -15.64 -1.47 10.10
N ALA A 358 -16.62 -1.10 9.29
CA ALA A 358 -17.58 -0.03 9.56
C ALA A 358 -19.00 -0.61 9.55
N GLN A 359 -19.74 -0.41 10.64
CA GLN A 359 -21.10 -0.92 10.82
C GLN A 359 -22.08 0.20 11.15
N TYR A 360 -23.18 0.23 10.41
CA TYR A 360 -24.35 1.05 10.72
C TYR A 360 -25.54 0.13 11.01
N ARG A 361 -25.94 0.06 12.28
CA ARG A 361 -27.17 -0.61 12.74
C ARG A 361 -27.88 0.27 13.76
N PRO A 362 -28.86 1.09 13.34
CA PRO A 362 -29.44 2.12 14.19
C PRO A 362 -30.29 1.57 15.34
N GLN A 363 -30.59 0.27 15.34
CA GLN A 363 -31.32 -0.40 16.41
C GLN A 363 -30.39 -1.00 17.50
N CYS A 364 -29.07 -1.02 17.29
CA CYS A 364 -28.10 -1.55 18.24
C CYS A 364 -27.55 -0.43 19.14
N THR A 365 -27.05 -0.80 20.32
CA THR A 365 -26.25 0.08 21.18
C THR A 365 -24.82 0.25 20.66
N PRO A 366 -24.10 1.33 21.00
CA PRO A 366 -22.68 1.47 20.67
C PRO A 366 -21.82 0.29 21.15
N GLU A 367 -22.12 -0.24 22.34
CA GLU A 367 -21.40 -1.35 22.95
C GLU A 367 -21.62 -2.66 22.18
N GLU A 368 -22.84 -2.93 21.71
CA GLU A 368 -23.13 -4.08 20.83
C GLU A 368 -22.39 -3.96 19.50
N LEU A 369 -22.38 -2.77 18.89
CA LEU A 369 -21.65 -2.54 17.64
C LEU A 369 -20.14 -2.72 17.80
N LEU A 370 -19.57 -2.21 18.90
CA LEU A 370 -18.16 -2.39 19.22
C LEU A 370 -17.84 -3.88 19.39
N LYS A 371 -18.60 -4.58 20.23
CA LYS A 371 -18.39 -6.02 20.49
C LYS A 371 -18.47 -6.84 19.19
N ASP A 372 -19.52 -6.65 18.40
CA ASP A 372 -19.70 -7.39 17.15
C ASP A 372 -18.58 -7.10 16.15
N SER A 373 -18.07 -5.87 16.13
CA SER A 373 -16.94 -5.49 15.26
C SER A 373 -15.63 -6.11 15.72
N VAL A 374 -15.36 -6.17 17.03
CA VAL A 374 -14.20 -6.84 17.62
C VAL A 374 -14.24 -8.34 17.32
N ASP A 375 -15.40 -8.97 17.53
CA ASP A 375 -15.62 -10.40 17.28
C ASP A 375 -15.47 -10.72 15.79
N TYR A 376 -15.98 -9.85 14.90
CA TYR A 376 -15.85 -10.00 13.45
C TYR A 376 -14.39 -9.94 12.98
N LEU A 377 -13.63 -8.96 13.45
CA LEU A 377 -12.21 -8.79 13.10
C LEU A 377 -11.29 -9.82 13.78
N LYS A 378 -11.78 -10.52 14.82
CA LYS A 378 -11.00 -11.45 15.65
C LYS A 378 -9.74 -10.78 16.22
N ILE A 379 -9.91 -9.57 16.76
CA ILE A 379 -8.81 -8.72 17.24
C ILE A 379 -8.02 -9.43 18.34
N THR A 380 -6.71 -9.55 18.13
CA THR A 380 -5.79 -10.22 19.04
C THR A 380 -5.11 -9.26 20.01
N GLU A 381 -4.93 -8.00 19.61
CA GLU A 381 -4.36 -6.93 20.42
C GLU A 381 -5.35 -5.76 20.59
N PRO A 382 -6.31 -5.82 21.54
CA PRO A 382 -7.35 -4.81 21.67
C PRO A 382 -6.83 -3.39 21.98
N ALA A 383 -5.66 -3.27 22.64
CA ALA A 383 -5.09 -1.97 23.00
C ALA A 383 -4.58 -1.18 21.78
N THR A 384 -4.32 -1.84 20.65
CA THR A 384 -3.86 -1.21 19.41
C THR A 384 -4.98 -0.99 18.41
N ALA A 385 -6.17 -1.54 18.64
CA ALA A 385 -7.32 -1.39 17.76
C ALA A 385 -8.08 -0.10 18.06
N GLU A 386 -8.09 0.83 17.12
CA GLU A 386 -8.72 2.14 17.24
C GLU A 386 -10.23 2.07 17.01
N VAL A 387 -10.98 2.79 17.84
CA VAL A 387 -12.44 2.88 17.76
C VAL A 387 -12.84 4.26 17.29
N LEU A 388 -13.61 4.32 16.21
CA LEU A 388 -14.10 5.55 15.60
C LEU A 388 -15.61 5.47 15.36
N SER A 389 -16.24 6.63 15.15
CA SER A 389 -17.59 6.69 14.58
C SER A 389 -17.68 7.76 13.51
N MET A 390 -18.60 7.61 12.56
CA MET A 390 -18.85 8.57 11.47
C MET A 390 -20.33 8.91 11.40
N GLU A 391 -20.70 10.16 11.15
CA GLU A 391 -22.07 10.48 10.72
C GLU A 391 -22.44 9.62 9.51
N THR A 392 -23.68 9.14 9.47
CA THR A 392 -24.12 8.19 8.46
C THR A 392 -25.56 8.45 8.05
N VAL A 393 -25.75 8.60 6.75
CA VAL A 393 -27.07 8.54 6.13
C VAL A 393 -27.10 7.34 5.21
N CYS A 394 -28.13 6.52 5.35
CA CYS A 394 -28.27 5.28 4.62
C CYS A 394 -29.72 5.04 4.21
N THR A 395 -29.93 4.54 3.00
CA THR A 395 -31.26 4.14 2.49
C THR A 395 -31.60 2.69 2.85
N ALA A 396 -30.60 1.87 3.18
CA ALA A 396 -30.79 0.53 3.72
C ALA A 396 -31.05 0.56 5.24
N SER A 397 -31.67 -0.52 5.76
CA SER A 397 -31.94 -0.66 7.19
C SER A 397 -30.68 -0.91 8.04
N LYS A 398 -29.61 -1.42 7.42
CA LYS A 398 -28.30 -1.66 8.02
C LYS A 398 -27.23 -1.75 6.94
N VAL A 399 -25.99 -1.44 7.31
CA VAL A 399 -24.81 -1.60 6.45
C VAL A 399 -23.64 -2.14 7.25
N LEU A 400 -22.88 -3.03 6.63
CA LEU A 400 -21.58 -3.49 7.11
C LEU A 400 -20.62 -3.40 5.93
N VAL A 401 -19.54 -2.64 6.10
CA VAL A 401 -18.45 -2.52 5.14
C VAL A 401 -17.17 -2.93 5.84
N THR A 402 -16.32 -3.69 5.16
CA THR A 402 -15.04 -4.12 5.71
C THR A 402 -14.06 -4.40 4.58
N ASN A 403 -12.76 -4.24 4.83
CA ASN A 403 -11.72 -4.76 3.95
C ASN A 403 -11.38 -6.23 4.23
N MET A 404 -12.07 -6.86 5.18
CA MET A 404 -11.93 -8.27 5.49
C MET A 404 -12.90 -9.09 4.66
N SER A 405 -12.38 -9.93 3.76
CA SER A 405 -13.19 -11.02 3.22
C SER A 405 -13.54 -12.00 4.35
N LYS A 406 -14.79 -12.46 4.40
CA LYS A 406 -15.19 -13.53 5.33
C LYS A 406 -14.29 -14.75 5.11
N ARG A 407 -13.35 -15.00 6.03
CA ARG A 407 -12.34 -16.08 5.93
C ARG A 407 -12.93 -17.49 5.77
N ASP A 408 -14.23 -17.67 6.03
CA ASP A 408 -14.93 -18.96 6.01
C ASP A 408 -15.76 -19.22 4.73
N ASP A 409 -15.81 -18.27 3.77
CA ASP A 409 -16.64 -18.40 2.55
C ASP A 409 -15.91 -19.06 1.35
N PHE A 410 -14.63 -19.40 1.48
CA PHE A 410 -13.82 -19.90 0.36
C PHE A 410 -13.36 -21.35 0.56
N PRO A 411 -13.32 -22.16 -0.52
CA PRO A 411 -12.81 -23.52 -0.43
C PRO A 411 -11.34 -23.49 0.05
N PRO A 412 -10.97 -24.27 1.08
CA PRO A 412 -9.64 -24.20 1.68
C PRO A 412 -8.55 -24.77 0.77
N ARG A 413 -8.93 -25.47 -0.30
CA ARG A 413 -8.05 -26.17 -1.22
C ARG A 413 -8.33 -25.74 -2.64
N ARG A 414 -7.27 -25.60 -3.43
CA ARG A 414 -7.35 -25.47 -4.89
C ARG A 414 -6.97 -26.80 -5.55
N PRO A 415 -7.90 -27.47 -6.23
CA PRO A 415 -7.60 -28.64 -7.05
C PRO A 415 -6.64 -28.32 -8.20
N CYS A 416 -6.02 -29.35 -8.80
CA CYS A 416 -5.30 -29.19 -10.06
C CYS A 416 -6.30 -28.87 -11.17
N ALA A 417 -6.14 -27.74 -11.86
CA ALA A 417 -7.02 -27.32 -12.94
C ALA A 417 -6.45 -27.66 -14.32
N VAL A 418 -5.11 -27.71 -14.46
CA VAL A 418 -4.44 -27.88 -15.76
C VAL A 418 -3.43 -29.04 -15.80
N ALA A 419 -3.40 -29.86 -14.75
CA ALA A 419 -2.75 -31.16 -14.80
C ALA A 419 -3.36 -32.03 -15.92
N GLY A 420 -2.50 -32.58 -16.77
CA GLY A 420 -2.87 -33.39 -17.93
C GLY A 420 -2.89 -32.61 -19.24
N SER A 421 -2.98 -31.27 -19.19
CA SER A 421 -2.95 -30.40 -20.38
C SER A 421 -1.68 -29.55 -20.46
N PHE A 422 -1.23 -28.96 -19.35
CA PHE A 422 -0.01 -28.14 -19.31
C PHE A 422 1.22 -28.89 -18.78
N TYR A 423 1.01 -29.89 -17.92
CA TYR A 423 2.03 -30.77 -17.35
C TYR A 423 1.41 -32.13 -17.02
N PRO A 424 2.18 -33.21 -16.78
CA PRO A 424 1.61 -34.55 -16.53
C PRO A 424 0.69 -34.62 -15.28
N ASN A 425 -0.44 -35.32 -15.37
CA ASN A 425 -1.38 -35.54 -14.25
C ASN A 425 -1.14 -36.83 -13.46
N GLU A 426 -0.32 -37.75 -13.96
CA GLU A 426 0.05 -38.97 -13.24
C GLU A 426 1.32 -38.69 -12.41
N PRO A 427 1.33 -38.97 -11.09
CA PRO A 427 2.47 -38.64 -10.22
C PRO A 427 3.81 -39.18 -10.73
N ALA A 428 3.85 -40.42 -11.22
CA ALA A 428 5.07 -41.02 -11.74
C ALA A 428 5.58 -40.33 -13.02
N LYS A 429 4.68 -39.88 -13.90
CA LYS A 429 5.04 -39.13 -15.12
C LYS A 429 5.46 -37.72 -14.79
N LEU A 430 4.86 -37.10 -13.77
CA LEU A 430 5.24 -35.78 -13.27
C LEU A 430 6.68 -35.79 -12.76
N GLU A 431 7.03 -36.75 -11.88
CA GLU A 431 8.40 -36.90 -11.37
C GLU A 431 9.41 -37.17 -12.49
N ALA A 432 9.08 -38.04 -13.45
CA ALA A 432 9.95 -38.30 -14.59
C ALA A 432 10.20 -37.05 -15.45
N ALA A 433 9.16 -36.22 -15.67
CA ALA A 433 9.29 -34.96 -16.40
C ALA A 433 10.14 -33.93 -15.64
N LEU A 434 9.98 -33.85 -14.31
CA LEU A 434 10.82 -33.01 -13.45
C LEU A 434 12.29 -33.45 -13.53
N ASP A 435 12.58 -34.75 -13.42
CA ASP A 435 13.94 -35.28 -13.50
C ASP A 435 14.60 -34.94 -14.84
N ASP A 436 13.88 -35.07 -15.96
CA ASP A 436 14.37 -34.68 -17.28
C ASP A 436 14.65 -33.18 -17.36
N MET A 437 13.71 -32.31 -16.96
CA MET A 437 13.88 -30.85 -17.02
C MET A 437 15.04 -30.32 -16.16
N PHE A 438 15.21 -30.88 -14.95
CA PHE A 438 16.33 -30.51 -14.08
C PHE A 438 17.68 -31.08 -14.55
N ALA A 439 17.68 -32.15 -15.35
CA ALA A 439 18.87 -32.68 -16.01
C ALA A 439 19.22 -31.95 -17.33
N SER A 440 18.26 -31.73 -18.23
CA SER A 440 18.44 -31.17 -19.57
C SER A 440 18.79 -29.68 -19.55
N GLY A 441 18.08 -28.88 -18.73
CA GLY A 441 18.34 -27.44 -18.64
C GLY A 441 19.71 -27.08 -18.05
N ARG A 442 20.41 -28.04 -17.43
CA ARG A 442 21.80 -27.90 -16.98
C ARG A 442 22.79 -27.79 -18.15
N LYS A 443 22.42 -28.36 -19.31
CA LYS A 443 23.23 -28.33 -20.54
C LYS A 443 22.84 -27.18 -21.47
N LYS A 444 21.54 -26.94 -21.68
CA LYS A 444 21.05 -25.93 -22.65
C LYS A 444 21.29 -24.49 -22.20
N TYR A 445 21.15 -24.22 -20.91
CA TYR A 445 21.35 -22.90 -20.32
C TYR A 445 22.56 -22.91 -19.38
N ALA A 446 23.72 -23.43 -19.83
CA ALA A 446 24.95 -23.32 -19.04
C ALA A 446 25.47 -21.87 -19.07
N LEU A 447 26.16 -21.43 -18.01
CA LEU A 447 26.73 -20.08 -17.95
C LEU A 447 27.81 -19.91 -19.05
N PRO A 448 27.79 -18.82 -19.84
CA PRO A 448 28.88 -18.53 -20.76
C PRO A 448 30.17 -18.22 -19.98
N PRO A 449 31.36 -18.57 -20.51
CA PRO A 449 32.63 -18.15 -19.91
C PRO A 449 32.82 -16.63 -19.98
N LYS A 450 33.56 -16.08 -19.02
CA LYS A 450 33.79 -14.64 -18.74
C LYS A 450 34.17 -13.74 -19.94
N ASP A 451 34.51 -14.30 -21.09
CA ASP A 451 35.11 -13.56 -22.20
C ASP A 451 34.11 -13.17 -23.32
N GLU A 452 32.88 -13.72 -23.34
CA GLU A 452 31.86 -13.39 -24.34
C GLU A 452 31.00 -12.16 -23.97
N GLU A 453 31.12 -11.66 -22.74
CA GLU A 453 30.36 -10.52 -22.19
C GLU A 453 30.65 -9.19 -22.91
N LYS A 454 31.78 -9.10 -23.63
CA LYS A 454 32.14 -7.92 -24.43
C LYS A 454 31.49 -7.88 -25.82
N ALA A 455 30.98 -8.99 -26.35
CA ALA A 455 30.46 -9.03 -27.71
C ALA A 455 29.02 -8.50 -27.82
N ALA A 456 28.21 -8.63 -26.77
CA ALA A 456 26.83 -8.11 -26.73
C ALA A 456 26.76 -6.57 -26.50
N ALA A 457 27.89 -5.93 -26.20
CA ALA A 457 28.00 -4.48 -25.97
C ALA A 457 28.48 -3.68 -27.20
N ALA A 458 28.66 -4.32 -28.36
CA ALA A 458 29.12 -3.65 -29.58
C ALA A 458 27.94 -3.33 -30.52
N HIS A 459 27.55 -2.06 -30.58
CA HIS A 459 26.77 -1.52 -31.70
C HIS A 459 27.53 -1.74 -33.03
N PRO A 460 26.89 -2.21 -34.12
CA PRO A 460 27.50 -2.10 -35.43
C PRO A 460 27.52 -0.63 -35.83
N GLY A 461 28.74 -0.09 -35.96
CA GLY A 461 28.99 1.26 -36.41
C GLY A 461 28.51 1.51 -37.84
N GLU A 462 28.20 2.78 -38.09
CA GLU A 462 27.86 3.35 -39.39
C GLU A 462 28.90 3.01 -40.46
N THR A 463 28.46 2.35 -41.54
CA THR A 463 29.07 2.52 -42.87
C THR A 463 28.01 2.47 -43.97
N GLY A 464 27.72 3.64 -44.56
CA GLY A 464 27.61 3.87 -46.02
C GLY A 464 26.48 3.22 -46.85
N LYS A 465 25.48 4.05 -47.18
CA LYS A 465 24.88 4.32 -48.52
C LYS A 465 24.34 3.17 -49.41
N ASP A 466 23.00 3.14 -49.57
CA ASP A 466 22.22 3.49 -50.79
C ASP A 466 20.94 2.62 -50.97
N GLY A 467 19.76 3.27 -51.10
CA GLY A 467 18.54 2.66 -51.66
C GLY A 467 17.27 2.78 -50.77
N PRO A 468 16.11 3.25 -51.28
CA PRO A 468 15.05 3.83 -50.45
C PRO A 468 13.96 2.82 -50.05
N VAL A 469 13.47 2.91 -48.82
CA VAL A 469 12.09 2.49 -48.49
C VAL A 469 11.44 3.58 -47.63
N ALA A 470 10.22 3.92 -48.00
CA ALA A 470 9.53 5.19 -47.76
C ALA A 470 9.30 5.52 -46.28
N ALA A 471 9.54 6.79 -45.96
CA ALA A 471 9.17 7.43 -44.70
C ALA A 471 7.67 7.77 -44.65
N VAL A 472 7.07 7.61 -43.46
CA VAL A 472 5.92 8.38 -43.00
C VAL A 472 6.30 8.95 -41.62
N PRO A 473 6.09 10.26 -41.34
CA PRO A 473 6.85 10.96 -40.32
C PRO A 473 6.17 10.89 -38.94
N ILE A 474 6.96 10.62 -37.89
CA ILE A 474 6.60 10.96 -36.51
C ILE A 474 7.39 12.21 -36.15
N ALA A 475 6.67 13.24 -35.73
CA ALA A 475 7.20 14.53 -35.35
C ALA A 475 8.08 14.42 -34.09
N ALA A 476 9.28 14.99 -34.19
CA ALA A 476 10.21 15.13 -33.08
C ALA A 476 9.83 16.34 -32.19
N MET A 477 9.87 16.14 -30.87
CA MET A 477 10.13 17.21 -29.90
C MET A 477 11.09 16.69 -28.81
N PRO A 478 11.93 17.57 -28.23
CA PRO A 478 13.13 17.16 -27.50
C PRO A 478 12.84 16.96 -26.01
N ILE A 479 13.40 15.89 -25.43
CA ILE A 479 13.50 15.73 -23.98
C ILE A 479 14.90 16.20 -23.57
N ALA A 480 14.94 17.15 -22.65
CA ALA A 480 16.15 17.73 -22.09
C ALA A 480 16.80 16.78 -21.07
N GLY A 481 18.14 16.87 -20.97
CA GLY A 481 19.02 15.88 -20.36
C GLY A 481 18.83 15.60 -18.86
N SER A 482 19.13 14.35 -18.51
CA SER A 482 19.55 13.90 -17.18
C SER A 482 21.05 13.56 -17.23
N PRO A 483 21.86 13.85 -16.20
CA PRO A 483 23.21 13.34 -16.11
C PRO A 483 23.20 12.01 -15.33
N LEU A 484 23.33 10.89 -16.03
CA LEU A 484 23.71 9.62 -15.42
C LEU A 484 24.94 9.07 -16.15
N ALA A 485 26.10 9.25 -15.53
CA ALA A 485 27.31 8.52 -15.84
C ALA A 485 27.55 7.50 -14.72
N GLY A 486 27.31 6.23 -15.02
CA GLY A 486 27.66 5.09 -14.19
C GLY A 486 27.58 3.83 -15.03
N SER A 487 28.72 3.33 -15.52
CA SER A 487 28.82 2.06 -16.25
C SER A 487 28.37 0.89 -15.37
N PRO A 488 27.69 -0.13 -15.92
CA PRO A 488 27.49 -1.40 -15.22
C PRO A 488 28.84 -2.14 -15.14
N ILE A 489 29.25 -2.50 -13.93
CA ILE A 489 30.39 -3.38 -13.65
C ILE A 489 29.87 -4.82 -13.54
N ALA A 490 30.51 -5.73 -14.26
CA ALA A 490 30.24 -7.16 -14.31
C ALA A 490 30.31 -7.86 -12.93
N GLY A 491 29.25 -8.57 -12.56
CA GLY A 491 29.20 -9.45 -11.39
C GLY A 491 29.51 -10.90 -11.75
N SER A 492 30.55 -11.47 -11.14
CA SER A 492 30.94 -12.87 -11.30
C SER A 492 30.02 -13.82 -10.53
N PHE A 493 29.23 -14.66 -11.21
CA PHE A 493 28.37 -15.65 -10.57
C PHE A 493 29.11 -16.94 -10.18
N LEU A 494 28.98 -17.35 -8.91
CA LEU A 494 29.49 -18.60 -8.32
C LEU A 494 28.59 -19.82 -8.69
N PRO A 495 29.08 -21.07 -8.63
CA PRO A 495 28.40 -22.27 -9.15
C PRO A 495 27.21 -22.81 -8.30
N GLY A 496 26.58 -22.00 -7.45
CA GLY A 496 25.45 -22.40 -6.58
C GLY A 496 24.26 -21.44 -6.70
N PRO A 497 23.07 -21.80 -6.17
CA PRO A 497 21.91 -20.92 -6.19
C PRO A 497 22.20 -19.60 -5.44
N ILE A 498 21.86 -18.48 -6.05
CA ILE A 498 22.03 -17.14 -5.49
C ILE A 498 20.79 -16.69 -4.72
N GLU A 499 20.95 -15.73 -3.81
CA GLU A 499 19.79 -14.98 -3.30
C GLU A 499 19.26 -14.09 -4.42
N ALA A 500 17.93 -14.01 -4.56
CA ALA A 500 17.27 -13.13 -5.52
C ALA A 500 15.99 -12.57 -4.90
N SER A 501 15.67 -11.33 -5.23
CA SER A 501 14.47 -10.65 -4.75
C SER A 501 13.24 -11.00 -5.60
N ALA A 502 13.44 -11.21 -6.91
CA ALA A 502 12.41 -11.73 -7.81
C ALA A 502 12.98 -12.56 -8.97
N VAL A 503 12.09 -13.28 -9.66
CA VAL A 503 12.37 -13.94 -10.94
C VAL A 503 11.21 -13.75 -11.91
N LEU A 504 11.49 -13.76 -13.21
CA LEU A 504 10.48 -13.93 -14.26
C LEU A 504 10.59 -15.33 -14.84
N VAL A 505 9.46 -16.03 -14.91
CA VAL A 505 9.36 -17.39 -15.45
C VAL A 505 8.17 -17.52 -16.42
N PRO A 506 8.31 -18.28 -17.51
CA PRO A 506 7.24 -18.50 -18.47
C PRO A 506 6.23 -19.52 -17.94
N HIS A 507 5.00 -19.48 -18.46
CA HIS A 507 3.89 -20.31 -17.99
C HIS A 507 3.10 -21.06 -19.07
N ALA A 508 3.58 -21.10 -20.32
CA ALA A 508 3.10 -22.09 -21.27
C ALA A 508 3.24 -23.54 -20.76
N GLY A 509 2.60 -24.48 -21.44
CA GLY A 509 2.76 -25.90 -21.15
C GLY A 509 4.22 -26.33 -21.17
N TRP A 510 4.61 -27.25 -20.29
CA TRP A 510 6.02 -27.60 -20.03
C TRP A 510 6.78 -28.07 -21.27
N VAL A 511 6.09 -28.66 -22.24
CA VAL A 511 6.65 -29.06 -23.55
C VAL A 511 7.34 -27.89 -24.25
N TYR A 512 6.84 -26.66 -24.06
CA TYR A 512 7.37 -25.45 -24.67
C TYR A 512 8.38 -24.73 -23.77
N SER A 513 7.97 -24.40 -22.55
CA SER A 513 8.68 -23.42 -21.70
C SER A 513 9.21 -23.99 -20.38
N GLY A 514 8.86 -25.24 -20.04
CA GLY A 514 9.16 -25.85 -18.74
C GLY A 514 10.66 -25.87 -18.43
N GLU A 515 11.49 -26.26 -19.40
CA GLU A 515 12.95 -26.30 -19.20
C GLU A 515 13.54 -24.94 -18.83
N LEU A 516 13.05 -23.84 -19.43
CA LEU A 516 13.51 -22.48 -19.13
C LEU A 516 13.02 -22.03 -17.75
N ALA A 517 11.77 -22.34 -17.37
CA ALA A 517 11.25 -22.09 -16.03
C ALA A 517 12.10 -22.81 -14.96
N ALA A 518 12.36 -24.11 -15.15
CA ALA A 518 13.22 -24.90 -14.25
C ALA A 518 14.69 -24.43 -14.26
N ALA A 519 15.21 -23.99 -15.40
CA ALA A 519 16.54 -23.39 -15.51
C ALA A 519 16.66 -22.08 -14.72
N THR A 520 15.60 -21.28 -14.68
CA THR A 520 15.57 -20.00 -13.95
C THR A 520 15.43 -20.25 -12.45
N LEU A 521 14.43 -21.03 -12.02
CA LEU A 521 14.18 -21.27 -10.60
C LEU A 521 15.33 -21.99 -9.89
N ARG A 522 16.06 -22.90 -10.55
CA ARG A 522 17.20 -23.59 -9.91
C ARG A 522 18.36 -22.66 -9.56
N ARG A 523 18.45 -21.50 -10.23
CA ARG A 523 19.55 -20.55 -10.04
C ARG A 523 19.36 -19.71 -8.80
N VAL A 524 18.16 -19.67 -8.23
CA VAL A 524 17.86 -18.85 -7.07
C VAL A 524 17.57 -19.74 -5.87
N ARG A 525 17.89 -19.26 -4.68
CA ARG A 525 17.47 -19.88 -3.42
C ARG A 525 16.00 -19.57 -3.22
N ILE A 526 15.17 -20.62 -3.06
CA ILE A 526 13.75 -20.46 -2.76
C ILE A 526 13.60 -20.21 -1.25
N PRO A 527 13.12 -19.03 -0.79
CA PRO A 527 12.86 -18.76 0.63
C PRO A 527 11.64 -19.53 1.13
N SER A 528 11.30 -19.37 2.41
CA SER A 528 10.17 -20.09 3.05
C SER A 528 8.81 -19.74 2.43
N ARG A 529 8.71 -18.60 1.73
CA ARG A 529 7.51 -18.07 1.11
C ARG A 529 7.78 -17.51 -0.28
N VAL A 530 6.87 -17.78 -1.21
CA VAL A 530 6.86 -17.17 -2.54
C VAL A 530 5.53 -16.50 -2.80
N ILE A 531 5.56 -15.40 -3.56
CA ILE A 531 4.37 -14.73 -4.07
C ILE A 531 4.43 -14.79 -5.60
N ILE A 532 3.46 -15.42 -6.22
CA ILE A 532 3.39 -15.59 -7.68
C ILE A 532 2.40 -14.58 -8.22
N PHE A 533 2.90 -13.57 -8.94
CA PHE A 533 2.09 -12.60 -9.67
C PHE A 533 1.91 -13.08 -11.10
N SER A 534 0.67 -13.30 -11.51
CA SER A 534 0.30 -13.74 -12.84
C SER A 534 -0.66 -12.77 -13.51
N PRO A 535 -0.77 -12.78 -14.85
CA PRO A 535 -1.94 -12.23 -15.52
C PRO A 535 -3.22 -12.91 -15.06
N LYS A 536 -4.33 -12.20 -15.19
CA LYS A 536 -5.70 -12.74 -15.16
C LYS A 536 -6.10 -13.17 -16.57
N HIS A 537 -6.07 -14.46 -16.88
CA HIS A 537 -6.47 -14.97 -18.21
C HIS A 537 -7.96 -15.26 -18.32
N ARG A 538 -8.60 -15.58 -17.20
CA ARG A 538 -10.01 -15.99 -17.17
C ARG A 538 -10.91 -14.80 -16.89
N PRO A 539 -12.06 -14.70 -17.57
CA PRO A 539 -13.08 -13.73 -17.22
C PRO A 539 -13.73 -14.10 -15.88
N GLY A 540 -14.20 -13.09 -15.15
CA GLY A 540 -14.85 -13.27 -13.86
C GLY A 540 -13.93 -13.07 -12.66
N GLY A 541 -14.55 -12.80 -11.51
CA GLY A 541 -13.86 -12.40 -10.30
C GLY A 541 -13.19 -11.02 -10.37
N LEU A 542 -12.49 -10.65 -9.30
CA LEU A 542 -11.81 -9.38 -9.12
C LEU A 542 -10.60 -9.25 -10.04
N ASP A 543 -10.25 -8.01 -10.38
CA ASP A 543 -9.14 -7.71 -11.29
C ASP A 543 -7.77 -7.86 -10.64
N TRP A 544 -7.69 -7.62 -9.34
CA TRP A 544 -6.49 -7.73 -8.52
C TRP A 544 -6.78 -8.71 -7.37
N ALA A 545 -6.85 -9.99 -7.74
CA ALA A 545 -7.29 -11.05 -6.85
C ALA A 545 -6.12 -11.81 -6.24
N VAL A 546 -6.26 -12.11 -4.95
CA VAL A 546 -5.33 -12.93 -4.18
C VAL A 546 -6.01 -14.25 -3.81
N ALA A 547 -5.26 -15.33 -3.94
CA ALA A 547 -5.78 -16.67 -3.73
C ALA A 547 -6.04 -16.92 -2.23
N PRO A 548 -7.26 -17.31 -1.83
CA PRO A 548 -7.60 -17.58 -0.42
C PRO A 548 -7.21 -18.99 0.05
N TYR A 549 -6.54 -19.78 -0.78
CA TYR A 549 -6.32 -21.20 -0.55
C TYR A 549 -5.27 -21.47 0.53
N ARG A 550 -5.56 -22.40 1.45
CA ARG A 550 -4.59 -22.97 2.41
C ARG A 550 -3.76 -24.08 1.79
N THR A 551 -4.23 -24.68 0.70
CA THR A 551 -3.54 -25.80 0.07
C THR A 551 -3.69 -25.71 -1.44
N TRP A 552 -2.56 -25.89 -2.15
CA TRP A 552 -2.51 -26.07 -3.59
C TRP A 552 -2.31 -27.55 -3.89
N GLU A 553 -3.31 -28.22 -4.47
CA GLU A 553 -3.20 -29.64 -4.81
C GLU A 553 -2.30 -29.84 -6.04
N LEU A 554 -1.51 -30.91 -6.00
CA LEU A 554 -0.66 -31.38 -7.07
C LEU A 554 -0.96 -32.86 -7.34
N PRO A 555 -0.62 -33.40 -8.52
CA PRO A 555 -0.71 -34.83 -8.76
C PRO A 555 0.06 -35.67 -7.73
N GLY A 556 -0.66 -36.25 -6.78
CA GLY A 556 -0.08 -37.10 -5.73
C GLY A 556 0.59 -36.36 -4.56
N ASP A 557 0.47 -35.03 -4.48
CA ASP A 557 1.07 -34.22 -3.42
C ASP A 557 0.31 -32.89 -3.23
N ALA A 558 0.81 -32.00 -2.38
CA ALA A 558 0.30 -30.64 -2.23
C ALA A 558 1.38 -29.66 -1.74
N LEU A 559 1.16 -28.37 -2.00
CA LEU A 559 1.91 -27.27 -1.39
C LEU A 559 1.03 -26.49 -0.42
N GLN A 560 1.66 -25.89 0.59
CA GLN A 560 0.98 -25.03 1.54
C GLN A 560 0.71 -23.66 0.92
N GLY A 561 -0.51 -23.19 1.05
CA GLY A 561 -0.84 -21.78 0.84
C GLY A 561 -0.54 -20.96 2.10
N ASP A 562 -0.57 -19.63 2.00
CA ASP A 562 -0.40 -18.73 3.15
C ASP A 562 -1.43 -17.59 3.15
N PRO A 563 -2.72 -17.91 3.32
CA PRO A 563 -3.78 -16.90 3.34
C PRO A 563 -3.67 -15.98 4.57
N ASP A 564 -2.97 -16.40 5.62
CA ASP A 564 -2.80 -15.56 6.81
C ASP A 564 -1.76 -14.45 6.55
N PHE A 565 -0.66 -14.74 5.84
CA PHE A 565 0.24 -13.70 5.33
C PHE A 565 -0.42 -12.85 4.24
N ALA A 566 -1.15 -13.47 3.32
CA ALA A 566 -1.88 -12.74 2.28
C ALA A 566 -2.90 -11.77 2.89
N ALA A 567 -3.63 -12.15 3.94
CA ALA A 567 -4.57 -11.25 4.61
C ALA A 567 -3.88 -9.98 5.13
N LYS A 568 -2.66 -10.10 5.68
CA LYS A 568 -1.87 -8.93 6.09
C LYS A 568 -1.46 -8.05 4.92
N MET A 569 -1.14 -8.67 3.78
CA MET A 569 -0.87 -7.96 2.53
C MET A 569 -2.10 -7.14 2.09
N LEU A 570 -3.29 -7.75 2.09
CA LEU A 570 -4.54 -7.10 1.73
C LEU A 570 -4.87 -5.90 2.62
N VAL A 571 -4.59 -5.96 3.93
CA VAL A 571 -4.81 -4.82 4.83
C VAL A 571 -3.91 -3.64 4.48
N ALA A 572 -2.71 -3.91 3.99
CA ALA A 572 -1.72 -2.91 3.63
C ALA A 572 -1.84 -2.41 2.18
N THR A 573 -2.79 -2.93 1.39
CA THR A 573 -2.93 -2.62 -0.04
C THR A 573 -4.39 -2.40 -0.43
N ASP A 574 -4.68 -1.31 -1.13
CA ASP A 574 -6.06 -0.92 -1.47
C ASP A 574 -6.71 -1.80 -2.54
N LEU A 575 -5.92 -2.33 -3.49
CA LEU A 575 -6.46 -3.07 -4.64
C LEU A 575 -6.54 -4.57 -4.44
N PHE A 576 -5.66 -5.17 -3.63
CA PHE A 576 -5.66 -6.61 -3.46
C PHE A 576 -6.83 -7.05 -2.60
N GLN A 577 -7.54 -8.08 -3.07
CA GLN A 577 -8.66 -8.66 -2.35
C GLN A 577 -8.68 -10.18 -2.54
N PHE A 578 -9.23 -10.91 -1.56
CA PHE A 578 -9.38 -12.35 -1.72
C PHE A 578 -10.51 -12.66 -2.68
N ASP A 579 -10.21 -13.46 -3.69
CA ASP A 579 -11.22 -13.99 -4.59
C ASP A 579 -10.74 -15.32 -5.20
N PRO A 580 -11.39 -16.46 -4.93
CA PRO A 580 -10.99 -17.74 -5.51
C PRO A 580 -11.34 -17.87 -7.01
N VAL A 581 -12.28 -17.06 -7.52
CA VAL A 581 -12.85 -17.21 -8.87
C VAL A 581 -11.78 -17.09 -9.96
N PRO A 582 -10.92 -16.05 -9.99
CA PRO A 582 -9.87 -15.95 -11.00
C PRO A 582 -8.89 -17.11 -10.94
N HIS A 583 -8.65 -17.68 -9.76
CA HIS A 583 -7.63 -18.71 -9.55
C HIS A 583 -8.12 -20.14 -9.81
N ALA A 584 -9.43 -20.37 -9.91
CA ALA A 584 -10.00 -21.71 -10.01
C ALA A 584 -9.48 -22.48 -11.23
N GLU A 585 -9.32 -21.79 -12.36
CA GLU A 585 -8.79 -22.36 -13.62
C GLU A 585 -7.56 -21.60 -14.15
N GLU A 586 -6.94 -20.75 -13.34
CA GLU A 586 -5.75 -20.00 -13.77
C GLU A 586 -4.53 -20.92 -13.83
N HIS A 587 -3.90 -20.98 -14.99
CA HIS A 587 -2.78 -21.87 -15.25
C HIS A 587 -1.43 -21.20 -14.94
N ALA A 588 -1.36 -19.87 -15.05
CA ALA A 588 -0.11 -19.13 -14.93
C ALA A 588 0.55 -19.25 -13.54
N ILE A 589 -0.23 -19.52 -12.50
CA ILE A 589 0.26 -19.85 -11.17
C ILE A 589 0.57 -21.35 -11.06
N GLU A 590 -0.35 -22.20 -11.52
CA GLU A 590 -0.32 -23.66 -11.30
C GLU A 590 0.92 -24.33 -11.89
N VAL A 591 1.32 -23.97 -13.11
CA VAL A 591 2.43 -24.65 -13.82
C VAL A 591 3.79 -24.47 -13.14
N GLN A 592 3.91 -23.51 -12.23
CA GLN A 592 5.13 -23.28 -11.42
C GLN A 592 5.17 -24.13 -10.16
N LEU A 593 4.02 -24.60 -9.68
CA LEU A 593 3.89 -25.26 -8.38
C LEU A 593 4.68 -26.57 -8.27
N PRO A 594 4.67 -27.49 -9.28
CA PRO A 594 5.49 -28.70 -9.19
C PRO A 594 7.00 -28.40 -9.18
N LEU A 595 7.46 -27.34 -9.88
CA LEU A 595 8.85 -26.92 -9.89
C LEU A 595 9.29 -26.42 -8.51
N LEU A 596 8.44 -25.60 -7.88
CA LEU A 596 8.65 -25.11 -6.52
C LEU A 596 8.64 -26.27 -5.51
N ARG A 597 7.70 -27.22 -5.64
CA ARG A 597 7.63 -28.42 -4.79
C ARG A 597 8.90 -29.26 -4.88
N ARG A 598 9.51 -29.36 -6.06
CA ARG A 598 10.78 -30.07 -6.28
C ARG A 598 11.98 -29.36 -5.65
N LEU A 599 12.00 -28.03 -5.69
CA LEU A 599 13.09 -27.21 -5.17
C LEU A 599 13.02 -26.98 -3.67
N ARG A 600 11.81 -26.79 -3.13
CA ARG A 600 11.55 -26.55 -1.72
C ARG A 600 10.21 -27.15 -1.29
N PRO A 601 10.19 -28.37 -0.73
CA PRO A 601 8.96 -29.08 -0.37
C PRO A 601 8.06 -28.36 0.65
N ASP A 602 8.65 -27.58 1.55
CA ASP A 602 7.99 -26.86 2.64
C ASP A 602 7.59 -25.41 2.27
N VAL A 603 7.74 -25.02 1.00
CA VAL A 603 7.46 -23.65 0.56
C VAL A 603 5.98 -23.29 0.72
N ARG A 604 5.75 -22.09 1.23
CA ARG A 604 4.42 -21.48 1.27
C ARG A 604 4.17 -20.61 0.05
N VAL A 605 3.05 -20.79 -0.62
CA VAL A 605 2.72 -20.15 -1.90
C VAL A 605 1.52 -19.22 -1.77
N ILE A 606 1.69 -17.98 -2.20
CA ILE A 606 0.60 -17.02 -2.38
C ILE A 606 0.46 -16.76 -3.88
N GLY A 607 -0.75 -16.89 -4.41
CA GLY A 607 -1.05 -16.60 -5.81
C GLY A 607 -1.79 -15.27 -5.95
N VAL A 608 -1.38 -14.44 -6.90
CA VAL A 608 -2.00 -13.14 -7.20
C VAL A 608 -2.23 -13.05 -8.70
N THR A 609 -3.47 -12.77 -9.12
CA THR A 609 -3.82 -12.54 -10.53
C THR A 609 -4.13 -11.07 -10.75
N LEU A 610 -3.55 -10.51 -11.81
CA LEU A 610 -3.63 -9.09 -12.12
C LEU A 610 -4.21 -8.88 -13.52
N ALA A 611 -5.24 -8.06 -13.62
CA ALA A 611 -5.70 -7.49 -14.88
C ALA A 611 -4.71 -6.43 -15.40
N THR A 612 -4.95 -5.94 -16.62
CA THR A 612 -4.22 -4.81 -17.16
C THR A 612 -4.53 -3.53 -16.36
N ALA A 613 -3.51 -2.70 -16.14
CA ALA A 613 -3.64 -1.48 -15.33
C ALA A 613 -2.80 -0.33 -15.89
N SER A 614 -3.13 0.90 -15.50
CA SER A 614 -2.36 2.09 -15.83
C SER A 614 -1.16 2.24 -14.90
N TRP A 615 -0.13 2.98 -15.35
CA TRP A 615 1.06 3.23 -14.53
C TRP A 615 0.76 3.85 -13.16
N PRO A 616 -0.08 4.89 -13.02
CA PRO A 616 -0.38 5.45 -11.70
C PRO A 616 -0.97 4.45 -10.72
N LEU A 617 -1.82 3.54 -11.20
CA LEU A 617 -2.43 2.49 -10.38
C LEU A 617 -1.39 1.44 -9.95
N ILE A 618 -0.50 1.07 -10.87
CA ILE A 618 0.60 0.12 -10.61
C ILE A 618 1.60 0.71 -9.63
N ALA A 619 2.03 1.96 -9.84
CA ALA A 619 3.00 2.64 -8.99
C ALA A 619 2.46 2.84 -7.56
N ASP A 620 1.21 3.25 -7.42
CA ASP A 620 0.56 3.37 -6.10
C ASP A 620 0.47 2.01 -5.38
N SER A 621 0.05 0.96 -6.10
CA SER A 621 0.01 -0.40 -5.55
C SER A 621 1.39 -0.94 -5.20
N ALA A 622 2.41 -0.63 -6.00
CA ALA A 622 3.80 -1.01 -5.76
C ALA A 622 4.33 -0.34 -4.50
N LEU A 623 4.00 0.93 -4.25
CA LEU A 623 4.36 1.65 -3.03
C LEU A 623 3.77 0.98 -1.78
N GLN A 624 2.49 0.64 -1.84
CA GLN A 624 1.78 -0.04 -0.76
C GLN A 624 2.35 -1.44 -0.50
N LEU A 625 2.59 -2.22 -1.56
CA LEU A 625 3.20 -3.54 -1.48
C LEU A 625 4.65 -3.49 -0.98
N ALA A 626 5.44 -2.50 -1.41
CA ALA A 626 6.82 -2.28 -0.96
C ALA A 626 6.87 -2.01 0.54
N ALA A 627 6.03 -1.08 1.03
CA ALA A 627 5.93 -0.78 2.46
C ALA A 627 5.54 -2.03 3.27
N PHE A 628 4.57 -2.80 2.78
CA PHE A 628 4.17 -4.07 3.41
C PHE A 628 5.33 -5.07 3.47
N LEU A 629 5.95 -5.39 2.34
CA LEU A 629 7.00 -6.41 2.25
C LEU A 629 8.24 -6.03 3.08
N MET A 630 8.60 -4.74 3.13
CA MET A 630 9.71 -4.24 3.96
C MET A 630 9.44 -4.36 5.46
N SER A 631 8.17 -4.35 5.88
CA SER A 631 7.79 -4.56 7.28
C SER A 631 7.84 -6.03 7.72
N GLN A 632 8.01 -6.98 6.78
CA GLN A 632 8.02 -8.41 7.08
C GLN A 632 9.41 -8.88 7.53
N PRO A 633 9.49 -9.87 8.44
CA PRO A 633 10.76 -10.36 8.95
C PRO A 633 11.60 -11.12 7.91
N GLU A 634 10.94 -11.71 6.91
CA GLU A 634 11.59 -12.43 5.81
C GLU A 634 11.04 -11.94 4.47
N TRP A 635 11.94 -11.67 3.53
CA TRP A 635 11.58 -11.32 2.17
C TRP A 635 11.12 -12.56 1.40
N PRO A 636 9.90 -12.58 0.84
CA PRO A 636 9.45 -13.66 -0.03
C PRO A 636 10.09 -13.53 -1.42
N LEU A 637 10.30 -14.64 -2.13
CA LEU A 637 10.68 -14.56 -3.54
C LEU A 637 9.44 -14.16 -4.34
N LEU A 638 9.54 -13.04 -5.06
CA LEU A 638 8.47 -12.59 -5.95
C LEU A 638 8.66 -13.27 -7.31
N ILE A 639 7.65 -13.96 -7.79
CA ILE A 639 7.69 -14.69 -9.08
C ILE A 639 6.74 -13.97 -10.03
N ILE A 640 7.31 -13.37 -11.08
CA ILE A 640 6.58 -12.82 -12.21
C ILE A 640 6.31 -13.97 -13.18
N SER A 641 5.05 -14.37 -13.30
CA SER A 641 4.64 -15.40 -14.26
C SER A 641 4.22 -14.75 -15.57
N SER A 642 5.04 -14.86 -16.61
CA SER A 642 4.77 -14.24 -17.92
C SER A 642 5.39 -15.01 -19.08
N ASP A 643 4.58 -15.29 -20.09
CA ASP A 643 5.04 -15.43 -21.47
C ASP A 643 5.22 -14.04 -22.09
N LEU A 644 5.95 -13.94 -23.21
CA LEU A 644 6.19 -12.68 -23.93
C LEU A 644 5.22 -12.53 -25.11
N HIS A 645 5.70 -12.24 -26.32
CA HIS A 645 4.82 -12.01 -27.46
C HIS A 645 4.15 -13.30 -27.95
N HIS A 646 2.87 -13.20 -28.27
CA HIS A 646 2.02 -14.28 -28.76
C HIS A 646 1.65 -14.09 -30.23
N TYR A 647 1.75 -15.20 -30.97
CA TYR A 647 1.19 -15.41 -32.31
C TYR A 647 1.75 -14.52 -33.42
N GLY A 648 3.01 -14.10 -33.28
CA GLY A 648 3.81 -13.51 -34.36
C GLY A 648 4.63 -14.56 -35.12
N THR A 649 5.34 -14.14 -36.17
CA THR A 649 6.40 -14.98 -36.76
C THR A 649 7.60 -15.07 -35.82
N GLU A 650 8.46 -16.06 -35.99
CA GLU A 650 9.68 -16.24 -35.19
C GLU A 650 10.56 -14.99 -35.19
N GLU A 651 10.80 -14.41 -36.38
CA GLU A 651 11.62 -13.21 -36.54
C GLU A 651 11.01 -12.00 -35.81
N MET A 652 9.71 -11.75 -36.01
CA MET A 652 9.00 -10.65 -35.35
C MET A 652 8.97 -10.83 -33.83
N THR A 653 8.67 -12.05 -33.37
CA THR A 653 8.60 -12.40 -31.95
C THR A 653 9.92 -12.12 -31.26
N ARG A 654 11.05 -12.52 -31.85
CA ARG A 654 12.38 -12.24 -31.27
C ARG A 654 12.68 -10.74 -31.19
N VAL A 655 12.27 -9.96 -32.19
CA VAL A 655 12.46 -8.50 -32.18
C VAL A 655 11.67 -7.85 -31.06
N VAL A 656 10.36 -8.09 -30.98
CA VAL A 656 9.51 -7.43 -29.98
C VAL A 656 9.75 -7.94 -28.57
N ASP A 657 10.05 -9.24 -28.39
CA ASP A 657 10.45 -9.79 -27.10
C ASP A 657 11.70 -9.09 -26.57
N ARG A 658 12.67 -8.83 -27.45
CA ARG A 658 13.91 -8.15 -27.09
C ARG A 658 13.64 -6.74 -26.55
N MET A 659 12.67 -6.03 -27.12
CA MET A 659 12.27 -4.70 -26.63
C MET A 659 11.79 -4.76 -25.19
N ALA A 660 10.92 -5.73 -24.84
CA ALA A 660 10.45 -5.91 -23.47
C ALA A 660 11.57 -6.38 -22.51
N ILE A 661 12.41 -7.31 -22.96
CA ILE A 661 13.55 -7.82 -22.18
C ILE A 661 14.54 -6.70 -21.86
N ASP A 662 14.85 -5.84 -22.83
CA ASP A 662 15.80 -4.75 -22.64
C ASP A 662 15.31 -3.72 -21.61
N GLU A 663 14.01 -3.43 -21.54
CA GLU A 663 13.47 -2.55 -20.48
C GLU A 663 13.54 -3.19 -19.08
N MET A 664 13.30 -4.51 -18.98
CA MET A 664 13.49 -5.24 -17.72
C MET A 664 14.96 -5.31 -17.30
N LEU A 665 15.90 -5.39 -18.26
CA LEU A 665 17.34 -5.29 -18.00
C LEU A 665 17.76 -3.87 -17.59
N ARG A 666 17.14 -2.84 -18.17
CA ARG A 666 17.35 -1.43 -17.80
C ARG A 666 16.74 -1.08 -16.44
N ARG A 667 15.80 -1.90 -15.94
CA ARG A 667 15.05 -1.70 -14.70
C ARG A 667 14.11 -0.49 -14.77
N ASP A 668 13.47 -0.33 -15.92
CA ASP A 668 12.52 0.77 -16.17
C ASP A 668 11.09 0.21 -16.30
N PRO A 669 10.37 0.01 -15.17
CA PRO A 669 9.02 -0.56 -15.18
C PRO A 669 7.98 0.33 -15.86
N GLU A 670 8.11 1.67 -15.79
CA GLU A 670 7.21 2.59 -16.46
C GLU A 670 7.38 2.49 -17.99
N ASN A 671 8.64 2.53 -18.45
CA ASN A 671 8.94 2.43 -19.87
C ASN A 671 8.64 1.03 -20.42
N LEU A 672 8.77 -0.05 -19.62
CA LEU A 672 8.32 -1.38 -20.00
C LEU A 672 6.83 -1.38 -20.40
N LEU A 673 5.96 -0.78 -19.59
CA LEU A 673 4.53 -0.66 -19.90
C LEU A 673 4.29 0.16 -21.17
N ALA A 674 5.02 1.27 -21.34
CA ALA A 674 4.93 2.10 -22.53
C ALA A 674 5.34 1.34 -23.79
N VAL A 675 6.53 0.72 -23.78
CA VAL A 675 7.08 -0.06 -24.91
C VAL A 675 6.16 -1.22 -25.29
N VAL A 676 5.66 -1.98 -24.31
CA VAL A 676 4.72 -3.08 -24.56
C VAL A 676 3.43 -2.58 -25.22
N ARG A 677 2.89 -1.46 -24.75
CA ARG A 677 1.67 -0.86 -25.30
C ARG A 677 1.87 -0.27 -26.69
N GLU A 678 2.91 0.53 -26.88
CA GLU A 678 3.20 1.23 -28.14
C GLU A 678 3.53 0.28 -29.29
N ASN A 679 4.28 -0.78 -28.98
CA ASN A 679 4.69 -1.80 -29.95
C ASN A 679 3.70 -2.97 -30.04
N ARG A 680 2.56 -2.90 -29.33
CA ARG A 680 1.51 -3.93 -29.31
C ARG A 680 2.07 -5.32 -28.99
N ILE A 681 2.98 -5.39 -28.03
CA ILE A 681 3.57 -6.63 -27.57
C ILE A 681 2.53 -7.35 -26.71
N SER A 682 2.11 -8.55 -27.10
CA SER A 682 1.13 -9.35 -26.35
C SER A 682 1.72 -10.06 -25.13
N MET A 683 2.65 -9.40 -24.42
CA MET A 683 3.22 -9.88 -23.16
C MET A 683 2.12 -9.97 -22.10
N CYS A 684 1.76 -11.18 -21.69
CA CYS A 684 0.61 -11.39 -20.81
C CYS A 684 0.84 -10.84 -19.41
N GLY A 685 2.03 -11.03 -18.83
CA GLY A 685 2.36 -10.64 -17.45
C GLY A 685 2.97 -9.24 -17.31
N VAL A 686 2.72 -8.31 -18.24
CA VAL A 686 3.33 -6.95 -18.18
C VAL A 686 2.95 -6.18 -16.92
N THR A 687 1.70 -6.25 -16.45
CA THR A 687 1.29 -5.62 -15.18
C THR A 687 2.05 -6.21 -14.00
N ALA A 688 2.19 -7.55 -13.97
CA ALA A 688 2.93 -8.24 -12.91
C ALA A 688 4.41 -7.86 -12.92
N ALA A 689 5.03 -7.79 -14.10
CA ALA A 689 6.41 -7.37 -14.25
C ALA A 689 6.61 -5.93 -13.76
N ALA A 690 5.79 -4.98 -14.22
CA ALA A 690 5.90 -3.59 -13.82
C ALA A 690 5.66 -3.39 -12.32
N LEU A 691 4.63 -4.02 -11.75
CA LEU A 691 4.34 -3.98 -10.31
C LEU A 691 5.52 -4.49 -9.48
N VAL A 692 6.06 -5.66 -9.83
CA VAL A 692 7.15 -6.29 -9.06
C VAL A 692 8.44 -5.48 -9.21
N LEU A 693 8.80 -5.07 -10.42
CA LEU A 693 10.01 -4.28 -10.64
C LEU A 693 9.94 -2.93 -9.92
N GLU A 694 8.82 -2.23 -9.97
CA GLU A 694 8.63 -0.98 -9.23
C GLU A 694 8.67 -1.22 -7.71
N THR A 695 8.05 -2.30 -7.22
CA THR A 695 8.13 -2.70 -5.81
C THR A 695 9.58 -2.92 -5.39
N LEU A 696 10.39 -3.58 -6.22
CA LEU A 696 11.81 -3.80 -5.95
C LEU A 696 12.62 -2.50 -6.00
N CYS A 697 12.33 -1.59 -6.94
CA CYS A 697 12.94 -0.26 -7.00
C CYS A 697 12.71 0.51 -5.70
N LEU A 698 11.45 0.57 -5.23
CA LEU A 698 11.06 1.28 -4.02
C LEU A 698 11.67 0.69 -2.74
N CYS A 699 12.02 -0.59 -2.77
CA CYS A 699 12.68 -1.30 -1.68
C CYS A 699 14.22 -1.27 -1.74
N ASP A 700 14.83 -0.67 -2.76
CA ASP A 700 16.28 -0.74 -3.05
C ASP A 700 16.79 -2.20 -3.22
N ARG A 701 15.96 -3.05 -3.85
CA ARG A 701 16.19 -4.49 -4.11
C ARG A 701 16.22 -4.84 -5.59
N LEU A 702 16.51 -3.85 -6.44
CA LEU A 702 16.68 -3.99 -7.89
C LEU A 702 18.03 -3.40 -8.35
N ASN A 703 19.10 -4.00 -7.85
CA ASN A 703 20.48 -3.67 -8.16
C ASN A 703 20.94 -4.30 -9.49
N GLU A 704 20.43 -5.48 -9.82
CA GLU A 704 20.82 -6.26 -10.98
C GLU A 704 19.63 -6.99 -11.62
N SER A 705 19.60 -7.01 -12.96
CA SER A 705 18.68 -7.79 -13.77
C SER A 705 19.48 -8.70 -14.70
N VAL A 706 19.25 -10.01 -14.63
CA VAL A 706 19.99 -11.03 -15.41
C VAL A 706 19.05 -11.82 -16.28
N LEU A 707 19.33 -11.89 -17.59
CA LEU A 707 18.64 -12.79 -18.52
C LEU A 707 19.25 -14.19 -18.42
N VAL A 708 18.46 -15.16 -17.94
CA VAL A 708 18.83 -16.59 -17.89
C VAL A 708 18.75 -17.23 -19.27
N GLY A 709 17.74 -16.86 -20.04
CA GLY A 709 17.56 -17.34 -21.40
C GLY A 709 16.31 -16.76 -22.05
N HIS A 710 16.32 -16.74 -23.37
CA HIS A 710 15.19 -16.39 -24.22
C HIS A 710 15.02 -17.50 -25.27
N THR A 711 13.80 -17.98 -25.44
CA THR A 711 13.46 -19.07 -26.37
C THR A 711 12.05 -18.86 -26.89
N THR A 712 11.64 -19.64 -27.88
CA THR A 712 10.32 -19.51 -28.49
C THR A 712 9.69 -20.89 -28.70
N SER A 713 8.37 -20.94 -28.92
CA SER A 713 7.68 -22.19 -29.23
C SER A 713 8.21 -22.86 -30.50
N ALA A 714 8.74 -22.08 -31.46
CA ALA A 714 9.29 -22.59 -32.72
C ALA A 714 10.47 -23.55 -32.51
N GLU A 715 11.28 -23.35 -31.46
CA GLU A 715 12.39 -24.27 -31.13
C GLU A 715 11.91 -25.68 -30.77
N ARG A 716 10.63 -25.83 -30.41
CA ARG A 716 10.02 -27.12 -30.07
C ARG A 716 9.11 -27.64 -31.18
N THR A 717 8.34 -26.78 -31.82
CA THR A 717 7.35 -27.19 -32.84
C THR A 717 7.92 -27.22 -34.24
N GLY A 718 8.97 -26.44 -34.53
CA GLY A 718 9.43 -26.13 -35.89
C GLY A 718 8.52 -25.16 -36.66
N ASP A 719 7.41 -24.73 -36.07
CA ASP A 719 6.48 -23.74 -36.67
C ASP A 719 6.99 -22.32 -36.39
N THR A 720 7.36 -21.61 -37.45
CA THR A 720 7.89 -20.24 -37.38
C THR A 720 6.86 -19.17 -37.70
N ASP A 721 5.63 -19.53 -38.08
CA ASP A 721 4.62 -18.59 -38.53
C ASP A 721 3.72 -18.11 -37.39
N ARG A 722 3.57 -18.94 -36.34
CA ARG A 722 2.75 -18.62 -35.18
C ARG A 722 3.42 -19.05 -33.88
N VAL A 723 4.18 -18.12 -33.32
CA VAL A 723 5.14 -18.35 -32.25
C VAL A 723 4.74 -17.65 -30.96
N VAL A 724 5.07 -18.25 -29.82
CA VAL A 724 5.05 -17.59 -28.51
C VAL A 724 6.46 -17.47 -27.96
N GLY A 725 6.81 -16.29 -27.45
CA GLY A 725 8.10 -15.97 -26.84
C GLY A 725 8.16 -16.28 -25.35
N TYR A 726 9.33 -16.71 -24.87
CA TYR A 726 9.55 -17.06 -23.47
C TYR A 726 10.89 -16.52 -22.97
N ALA A 727 10.91 -15.90 -21.78
CA ALA A 727 12.13 -15.48 -21.12
C ALA A 727 12.19 -16.01 -19.68
N GLY A 728 13.41 -16.24 -19.21
CA GLY A 728 13.72 -16.49 -17.80
C GLY A 728 14.63 -15.38 -17.31
N MET A 729 14.28 -14.69 -16.23
CA MET A 729 15.10 -13.60 -15.68
C MET A 729 15.20 -13.66 -14.16
N ILE A 730 16.27 -13.09 -13.62
CA ILE A 730 16.53 -12.94 -12.19
C ILE A 730 16.70 -11.46 -11.87
N PHE A 731 16.11 -11.01 -10.77
CA PHE A 731 16.17 -9.64 -10.28
C PHE A 731 16.64 -9.63 -8.82
N ASN A 732 17.66 -8.84 -8.52
CA ASN A 732 18.28 -8.80 -7.19
C ASN A 732 18.70 -7.39 -6.77
#